data_AF-A0A340X054-F1
#
_entry.id   AF-A0A340X054-F1
#
_cell.length_a   1.000
_cell.length_b   1.000
_cell.length_c   1.000
_cell.angle_alpha   90.00
_cell.angle_beta   90.00
_cell.angle_gamma   90.00
#
_symmetry.space_group_name_H-M   'P 1'
#
loop_
_entity.id
_entity.type
_entity.pdbx_description
1 polymer ?
#
loop_
_entity_poly.entity_id
_entity_poly.type
_entity_poly.pdbx_seq_one_letter_code
_entity_poly.pdbx_strand_id
1 'polypeptide(L)'
;MPAPGLALDKAATAAHLKAALSRPDNRAGAEELQALLERVLSAERPLAAAADGEEAAAAGGGGGSGAAEEEALEWCKCLLAGGGGYDEFCAAVRAYDPAALCGLVWTANFVAYRCRTCGISPCMSLCAECFHQGDHTGHDFNMFRSQAGGACDCGDSNVMRESGFCKRHQIKSSSNIPCVPKDLLMMSEFVLPRFIFCLIQYLREGYNEPAADVPSEKDLNKVLQLLEPQISFLEDLTKMGGAMRSVLTQVLTNQQSYKDLTSGLGENAYARKSHEKYLIALKSSGLTYPEDKLVYGIQEPSAGTSTLAVQGFAGATGTLGQLDSSDEEDQDGSQGLGKRKRVKLSSNTKDQSIMDVLKHKSFLEELLFWTIKYEFPQKMVTFLLNMLPDQEYKVAFTKTFVQHYAFIMKTLKKSHESDTMSNRIVHISVQLFSNEELARQVTEECQLLDIMVTVLLYMMESCLIKSELQDEENSLHVVVNCGEALLKNNTYWPLVSDFINILSHQSVAKRFLEDHGLLVTWMNFVSFFQGMNLNKRELNEHVEFESQTYYAAFAAELEACAQPMWGLLSHCKVRETQEYTRNVVRYCLEALQDWFDAINFVDEPAPNQVTFHLPLHRYYAMFLSKAVKCQELDLDSVLPDQEMLMKLMIHPLQIQASLAEIHSNMWVRNGLQIKGQAMTYVQSHFCNSMIDPDIYLLQVCASRLDPDYFISSVFERFKVVDLLTMASQHQNTVLDAEHERSMLEGALTFLVILLSLRLHLGMSDDEILRAEMVAQLCMNDRTHSSLLDLIPENPNPKSGIIPGSYSFESVLSAVADFKAPVFEPGGSMQQGMYTPKAEVWDHEFDPVMVILRTVYRRDVQSAMDRYTAFLKQSGKFPGNPWPPYKKRTPLHPSYKGLMRLLHCKTLHIVLFTLLYK
;
A
#
# COMPACT_ATOMS: atom_id res chain seq x y z
N MET A 1 -58.58 -9.24 15.23
CA MET A 1 -57.93 -9.50 13.93
C MET A 1 -58.99 -9.89 12.90
N PRO A 2 -59.25 -9.10 11.84
CA PRO A 2 -60.10 -9.55 10.73
C PRO A 2 -59.30 -10.39 9.72
N ALA A 3 -60.03 -11.22 8.98
CA ALA A 3 -59.62 -12.25 8.03
C ALA A 3 -58.83 -11.73 6.80
N PRO A 4 -58.08 -12.60 6.08
CA PRO A 4 -57.23 -12.22 4.96
C PRO A 4 -58.10 -11.90 3.73
N GLY A 5 -58.03 -10.66 3.22
CA GLY A 5 -58.76 -10.27 2.00
C GLY A 5 -59.17 -8.79 1.89
N LEU A 6 -59.05 -7.99 2.94
CA LEU A 6 -59.22 -6.53 2.85
C LEU A 6 -57.85 -5.89 2.65
N ALA A 7 -57.69 -5.14 1.56
CA ALA A 7 -56.56 -4.22 1.38
C ALA A 7 -56.56 -3.25 2.57
N LEU A 8 -55.70 -3.52 3.56
CA LEU A 8 -55.55 -2.68 4.73
C LEU A 8 -55.15 -1.29 4.26
N ASP A 9 -55.92 -0.28 4.66
CA ASP A 9 -55.54 1.11 4.45
C ASP A 9 -54.22 1.38 5.19
N LYS A 10 -53.14 1.52 4.41
CA LYS A 10 -51.77 1.71 4.90
C LYS A 10 -51.69 2.94 5.78
N ALA A 11 -52.33 4.03 5.36
CA ALA A 11 -52.28 5.32 6.05
C ALA A 11 -53.01 5.25 7.38
N ALA A 12 -54.23 4.70 7.40
CA ALA A 12 -55.00 4.53 8.63
C ALA A 12 -54.30 3.59 9.63
N THR A 13 -53.68 2.52 9.13
CA THR A 13 -52.94 1.56 9.96
C THR A 13 -51.68 2.19 10.56
N ALA A 14 -50.91 2.92 9.75
CA ALA A 14 -49.70 3.61 10.22
C ALA A 14 -50.02 4.71 11.24
N ALA A 15 -51.09 5.47 11.03
CA ALA A 15 -51.55 6.48 11.98
C ALA A 15 -52.01 5.85 13.31
N HIS A 16 -52.71 4.71 13.25
CA HIS A 16 -53.11 3.96 14.44
C HIS A 16 -51.90 3.49 15.25
N LEU A 17 -50.92 2.86 14.59
CA LEU A 17 -49.71 2.35 15.23
C LEU A 17 -48.86 3.48 15.82
N LYS A 18 -48.71 4.60 15.10
CA LYS A 18 -48.05 5.80 15.64
C LYS A 18 -48.73 6.30 16.91
N ALA A 19 -50.06 6.38 16.91
CA ALA A 19 -50.81 6.81 18.09
C ALA A 19 -50.70 5.80 19.26
N ALA A 20 -50.61 4.49 18.98
CA ALA A 20 -50.40 3.47 20.00
C ALA A 20 -49.00 3.53 20.61
N LEU A 21 -47.98 3.74 19.78
CA LEU A 21 -46.57 3.83 20.21
C LEU A 21 -46.24 5.11 20.97
N SER A 22 -47.00 6.18 20.74
CA SER A 22 -46.86 7.46 21.46
C SER A 22 -47.38 7.40 22.91
N ARG A 23 -48.04 6.29 23.31
CA ARG A 23 -48.57 6.14 24.68
C ARG A 23 -47.48 5.69 25.66
N PRO A 24 -47.59 6.03 26.96
CA PRO A 24 -46.62 5.61 27.97
C PRO A 24 -46.48 4.08 28.10
N ASP A 25 -47.58 3.35 27.87
CA ASP A 25 -47.60 1.88 27.75
C ASP A 25 -47.72 1.52 26.27
N ASN A 26 -46.58 1.44 25.60
CA ASN A 26 -46.49 1.22 24.15
C ASN A 26 -46.25 -0.25 23.76
N ARG A 27 -46.21 -1.17 24.73
CA ARG A 27 -45.82 -2.57 24.49
C ARG A 27 -46.75 -3.27 23.50
N ALA A 28 -48.06 -3.13 23.67
CA ALA A 28 -49.04 -3.72 22.77
C ALA A 28 -48.95 -3.15 21.34
N GLY A 29 -48.69 -1.84 21.22
CA GLY A 29 -48.50 -1.19 19.91
C GLY A 29 -47.20 -1.62 19.23
N ALA A 30 -46.13 -1.84 20.01
CA ALA A 30 -44.86 -2.36 19.50
C ALA A 30 -45.00 -3.82 19.03
N GLU A 31 -45.71 -4.67 19.78
CA GLU A 31 -46.02 -6.05 19.38
C GLU A 31 -46.88 -6.09 18.10
N GLU A 32 -47.87 -5.21 17.97
CA GLU A 32 -48.71 -5.10 16.76
C GLU A 32 -47.90 -4.61 15.54
N LEU A 33 -47.05 -3.60 15.71
CA LEU A 33 -46.14 -3.14 14.66
C LEU A 33 -45.15 -4.24 14.26
N GLN A 34 -44.59 -4.97 15.21
CA GLN A 34 -43.67 -6.07 14.94
C GLN A 34 -44.34 -7.17 14.11
N ALA A 35 -45.55 -7.59 14.48
CA ALA A 35 -46.33 -8.58 13.72
C ALA A 35 -46.63 -8.09 12.29
N LEU A 36 -46.94 -6.80 12.12
CA LEU A 36 -47.11 -6.21 10.79
C LEU A 36 -45.80 -6.24 9.98
N LEU A 37 -44.68 -5.84 10.58
CA LEU A 37 -43.38 -5.81 9.91
C LEU A 37 -42.90 -7.22 9.55
N GLU A 38 -43.13 -8.23 10.39
CA GLU A 38 -42.84 -9.63 10.06
C GLU A 38 -43.64 -10.12 8.84
N ARG A 39 -44.90 -9.68 8.71
CA ARG A 39 -45.74 -10.01 7.56
C ARG A 39 -45.34 -9.23 6.30
N VAL A 40 -44.97 -7.95 6.42
CA VAL A 40 -44.66 -7.07 5.28
C VAL A 40 -43.24 -7.32 4.76
N LEU A 41 -42.27 -7.48 5.66
CA LEU A 41 -40.84 -7.64 5.36
C LEU A 41 -40.39 -9.12 5.42
N SER A 42 -41.27 -10.05 5.07
CA SER A 42 -40.90 -11.47 5.02
C SER A 42 -40.01 -11.76 3.81
N ALA A 43 -38.78 -12.19 4.09
CA ALA A 43 -37.81 -12.59 3.07
C ALA A 43 -38.15 -13.95 2.39
N GLU A 44 -39.20 -14.64 2.84
CA GLU A 44 -39.72 -15.86 2.17
C GLU A 44 -40.39 -15.54 0.82
N ARG A 45 -40.91 -14.32 0.63
CA ARG A 45 -41.77 -13.97 -0.53
C ARG A 45 -41.02 -13.89 -1.88
N PRO A 46 -39.81 -13.29 -1.99
CA PRO A 46 -39.18 -13.15 -3.29
C PRO A 46 -38.54 -14.45 -3.80
N LEU A 47 -38.10 -15.33 -2.90
CA LEU A 47 -37.43 -16.59 -3.24
C LEU A 47 -38.41 -17.67 -3.72
N ALA A 48 -39.63 -17.72 -3.17
CA ALA A 48 -40.69 -18.58 -3.71
C ALA A 48 -41.05 -18.16 -5.15
N ALA A 49 -41.14 -16.86 -5.42
CA ALA A 49 -41.41 -16.33 -6.75
C ALA A 49 -40.24 -16.51 -7.74
N ALA A 50 -38.99 -16.54 -7.26
CA ALA A 50 -37.82 -16.83 -8.09
C ALA A 50 -37.72 -18.33 -8.47
N ALA A 51 -38.09 -19.23 -7.56
CA ALA A 51 -38.18 -20.67 -7.83
C ALA A 51 -39.33 -21.01 -8.80
N ASP A 52 -40.49 -20.36 -8.65
CA ASP A 52 -41.63 -20.53 -9.56
C ASP A 52 -41.43 -19.82 -10.92
N GLY A 53 -40.51 -18.85 -10.99
CA GLY A 53 -40.21 -18.08 -12.21
C GLY A 53 -39.50 -18.86 -13.31
N GLU A 54 -38.76 -19.93 -12.97
CA GLU A 54 -38.14 -20.81 -13.98
C GLU A 54 -39.17 -21.72 -14.67
N GLU A 55 -40.28 -22.09 -14.00
CA GLU A 55 -41.39 -22.81 -14.63
C GLU A 55 -42.39 -21.86 -15.33
N ALA A 56 -42.56 -20.63 -14.85
CA ALA A 56 -43.51 -19.65 -15.43
C ALA A 56 -43.04 -19.01 -16.74
N ALA A 57 -41.74 -19.05 -17.08
CA ALA A 57 -41.22 -18.54 -18.34
C ALA A 57 -41.78 -19.27 -19.58
N ALA A 58 -42.36 -20.47 -19.40
CA ALA A 58 -43.06 -21.20 -20.46
C ALA A 58 -44.52 -20.76 -20.67
N ALA A 59 -45.08 -19.92 -19.80
CA ALA A 59 -46.50 -19.57 -19.80
C ALA A 59 -46.79 -18.08 -19.58
N GLY A 60 -46.19 -17.19 -20.39
CA GLY A 60 -46.78 -15.90 -20.81
C GLY A 60 -47.34 -14.88 -19.78
N GLY A 61 -47.12 -15.04 -18.47
CA GLY A 61 -47.65 -14.16 -17.42
C GLY A 61 -46.55 -13.41 -16.67
N GLY A 62 -46.19 -12.21 -17.12
CA GLY A 62 -45.05 -11.42 -16.63
C GLY A 62 -45.30 -10.54 -15.39
N GLY A 63 -45.79 -11.08 -14.27
CA GLY A 63 -45.92 -10.30 -13.03
C GLY A 63 -45.65 -11.14 -11.79
N GLY A 64 -44.40 -11.19 -11.32
CA GLY A 64 -43.97 -12.26 -10.39
C GLY A 64 -43.18 -11.87 -9.13
N SER A 65 -42.27 -10.88 -9.09
CA SER A 65 -41.44 -10.62 -7.88
C SER A 65 -41.34 -9.15 -7.49
N GLY A 66 -41.14 -8.23 -8.45
CA GLY A 66 -40.95 -6.81 -8.17
C GLY A 66 -42.13 -6.10 -7.50
N ALA A 67 -43.37 -6.56 -7.74
CA ALA A 67 -44.58 -5.94 -7.18
C ALA A 67 -44.68 -6.10 -5.64
N ALA A 68 -44.21 -7.23 -5.10
CA ALA A 68 -44.25 -7.48 -3.65
C ALA A 68 -43.17 -6.68 -2.91
N GLU A 69 -42.00 -6.51 -3.52
CA GLU A 69 -40.91 -5.69 -2.98
C GLU A 69 -41.26 -4.19 -3.01
N GLU A 70 -41.84 -3.73 -4.11
CA GLU A 70 -42.38 -2.37 -4.23
C GLU A 70 -43.49 -2.13 -3.19
N GLU A 71 -44.39 -3.11 -2.98
CA GLU A 71 -45.42 -3.03 -1.94
C GLU A 71 -44.83 -2.92 -0.53
N ALA A 72 -43.77 -3.68 -0.23
CA ALA A 72 -43.08 -3.64 1.06
C ALA A 72 -42.38 -2.30 1.31
N LEU A 73 -41.75 -1.72 0.28
CA LEU A 73 -41.16 -0.38 0.36
C LEU A 73 -42.22 0.70 0.57
N GLU A 74 -43.37 0.61 -0.10
CA GLU A 74 -44.49 1.53 0.11
C GLU A 74 -45.08 1.44 1.52
N TRP A 75 -45.15 0.24 2.10
CA TRP A 75 -45.50 0.07 3.51
C TRP A 75 -44.47 0.74 4.43
N CYS A 76 -43.18 0.58 4.17
CA CYS A 76 -42.12 1.23 4.96
C CYS A 76 -42.26 2.76 4.90
N LYS A 77 -42.37 3.34 3.70
CA LYS A 77 -42.59 4.79 3.51
C LYS A 77 -43.80 5.30 4.30
N CYS A 78 -44.93 4.59 4.23
CA CYS A 78 -46.15 4.97 4.94
C CYS A 78 -46.01 4.87 6.48
N LEU A 79 -45.33 3.82 6.97
CA LEU A 79 -45.06 3.63 8.40
C LEU A 79 -44.11 4.71 8.93
N LEU A 80 -43.03 5.01 8.21
CA LEU A 80 -42.08 6.09 8.56
C LEU A 80 -42.79 7.44 8.66
N ALA A 81 -43.66 7.76 7.69
CA ALA A 81 -44.47 8.97 7.69
C ALA A 81 -45.60 8.97 8.73
N GLY A 82 -45.83 7.85 9.44
CA GLY A 82 -46.90 7.74 10.44
C GLY A 82 -48.30 7.88 9.88
N GLY A 83 -48.51 7.47 8.62
CA GLY A 83 -49.77 7.60 7.89
C GLY A 83 -49.97 8.92 7.13
N GLY A 84 -49.04 9.87 7.24
CA GLY A 84 -48.98 11.07 6.41
C GLY A 84 -48.33 10.85 5.04
N GLY A 85 -48.19 11.91 4.24
CA GLY A 85 -47.46 11.87 2.97
C GLY A 85 -45.96 11.67 3.18
N TYR A 86 -45.34 10.74 2.43
CA TYR A 86 -43.90 10.47 2.57
C TYR A 86 -43.04 11.69 2.19
N ASP A 87 -43.39 12.43 1.14
CA ASP A 87 -42.66 13.64 0.74
C ASP A 87 -42.76 14.76 1.79
N GLU A 88 -43.93 14.89 2.44
CA GLU A 88 -44.13 15.83 3.55
C GLU A 88 -43.28 15.44 4.77
N PHE A 89 -43.20 14.15 5.08
CA PHE A 89 -42.30 13.62 6.10
C PHE A 89 -40.83 13.92 5.76
N CYS A 90 -40.40 13.67 4.52
CA CYS A 90 -39.03 13.97 4.07
C CYS A 90 -38.70 15.46 4.24
N ALA A 91 -39.61 16.34 3.83
CA ALA A 91 -39.45 17.78 3.96
C ALA A 91 -39.42 18.21 5.44
N ALA A 92 -40.27 17.62 6.28
CA ALA A 92 -40.30 17.89 7.71
C ALA A 92 -38.99 17.49 8.40
N VAL A 93 -38.42 16.32 8.09
CA VAL A 93 -37.14 15.88 8.67
C VAL A 93 -35.99 16.77 8.21
N ARG A 94 -35.92 17.09 6.91
CA ARG A 94 -34.89 18.00 6.35
C ARG A 94 -34.93 19.40 6.95
N ALA A 95 -36.09 19.88 7.40
CA ALA A 95 -36.21 21.18 8.04
C ALA A 95 -35.44 21.29 9.38
N TYR A 96 -35.10 20.15 9.99
CA TYR A 96 -34.29 20.10 11.21
C TYR A 96 -32.82 19.73 10.93
N ASP A 97 -32.39 19.61 9.66
CA ASP A 97 -31.00 19.33 9.32
C ASP A 97 -30.14 20.58 9.58
N PRO A 98 -29.21 20.56 10.55
CA PRO A 98 -28.37 21.70 10.87
C PRO A 98 -27.27 21.96 9.83
N ALA A 99 -27.20 21.16 8.75
CA ALA A 99 -26.11 20.95 7.80
C ALA A 99 -24.92 21.93 7.94
N ALA A 100 -24.03 21.62 8.88
CA ALA A 100 -22.72 22.27 9.01
C ALA A 100 -21.70 21.68 8.01
N LEU A 101 -22.04 20.58 7.34
CA LEU A 101 -21.18 19.77 6.46
C LEU A 101 -21.96 19.32 5.23
N CYS A 102 -21.31 19.31 4.06
CA CYS A 102 -21.94 18.87 2.81
C CYS A 102 -22.05 17.34 2.73
N GLY A 103 -20.92 16.64 2.76
CA GLY A 103 -20.89 15.17 2.73
C GLY A 103 -21.48 14.51 1.48
N LEU A 104 -21.67 15.24 0.38
CA LEU A 104 -22.17 14.67 -0.87
C LEU A 104 -21.18 13.63 -1.39
N VAL A 105 -21.58 12.36 -1.45
CA VAL A 105 -20.78 11.27 -2.03
C VAL A 105 -21.11 11.09 -3.51
N TRP A 106 -20.11 10.78 -4.31
CA TRP A 106 -20.22 10.51 -5.73
C TRP A 106 -19.38 9.32 -6.17
N THR A 107 -19.63 8.86 -7.40
CA THR A 107 -18.98 7.71 -8.02
C THR A 107 -17.96 8.14 -9.09
N ALA A 108 -17.38 7.16 -9.79
CA ALA A 108 -16.46 7.41 -10.90
C ALA A 108 -17.09 8.32 -11.98
N ASN A 109 -16.25 9.09 -12.65
CA ASN A 109 -16.54 10.13 -13.63
C ASN A 109 -17.26 11.39 -13.11
N PHE A 110 -17.52 11.51 -11.81
CA PHE A 110 -18.06 12.73 -11.23
C PHE A 110 -17.03 13.88 -11.29
N VAL A 111 -17.51 15.08 -11.62
CA VAL A 111 -16.66 16.29 -11.68
C VAL A 111 -16.55 16.90 -10.29
N ALA A 112 -15.35 16.85 -9.72
CA ALA A 112 -15.03 17.41 -8.42
C ALA A 112 -13.92 18.46 -8.52
N TYR A 113 -13.83 19.29 -7.49
CA TYR A 113 -12.84 20.35 -7.38
C TYR A 113 -11.94 20.06 -6.20
N ARG A 114 -10.62 20.27 -6.35
CA ARG A 114 -9.69 20.24 -5.23
C ARG A 114 -8.98 21.58 -5.15
N CYS A 115 -9.28 22.32 -4.10
CA CYS A 115 -8.63 23.59 -3.82
C CYS A 115 -7.45 23.35 -2.88
N ARG A 116 -6.23 23.39 -3.42
CA ARG A 116 -4.99 23.15 -2.66
C ARG A 116 -4.74 24.24 -1.63
N THR A 117 -5.24 25.46 -1.87
CA THR A 117 -5.17 26.56 -0.91
C THR A 117 -6.12 26.39 0.27
N CYS A 118 -7.31 25.81 0.08
CA CYS A 118 -8.26 25.60 1.18
C CYS A 118 -8.08 24.26 1.89
N GLY A 119 -7.50 23.26 1.23
CA GLY A 119 -7.30 21.93 1.79
C GLY A 119 -6.26 21.91 2.91
N ILE A 120 -6.56 21.18 3.97
CA ILE A 120 -5.59 20.72 4.98
C ILE A 120 -5.02 19.38 4.54
N SER A 121 -5.90 18.49 4.03
CA SER A 121 -5.55 17.17 3.49
C SER A 121 -5.48 17.17 1.94
N PRO A 122 -4.57 16.41 1.32
CA PRO A 122 -4.49 16.28 -0.15
C PRO A 122 -5.69 15.57 -0.76
N CYS A 123 -6.40 14.77 0.03
CA CYS A 123 -7.58 14.03 -0.39
C CYS A 123 -8.84 14.91 -0.43
N MET A 124 -8.74 16.15 0.05
CA MET A 124 -9.86 17.08 0.13
C MET A 124 -10.48 17.31 -1.25
N SER A 125 -11.80 17.16 -1.33
CA SER A 125 -12.59 17.25 -2.54
C SER A 125 -13.88 18.03 -2.29
N LEU A 126 -14.26 18.88 -3.24
CA LEU A 126 -15.48 19.67 -3.21
C LEU A 126 -16.38 19.31 -4.39
N CYS A 127 -17.69 19.23 -4.14
CA CYS A 127 -18.66 19.19 -5.22
C CYS A 127 -18.72 20.55 -5.93
N ALA A 128 -19.20 20.53 -7.18
CA ALA A 128 -19.31 21.75 -7.99
C ALA A 128 -20.13 22.85 -7.31
N GLU A 129 -21.19 22.48 -6.59
CA GLU A 129 -22.03 23.46 -5.90
C GLU A 129 -21.30 24.13 -4.74
N CYS A 130 -20.63 23.36 -3.87
CA CYS A 130 -19.89 23.92 -2.75
C CYS A 130 -18.69 24.75 -3.20
N PHE A 131 -17.98 24.33 -4.24
CA PHE A 131 -16.87 25.10 -4.80
C PHE A 131 -17.33 26.46 -5.33
N HIS A 132 -18.40 26.50 -6.14
CA HIS A 132 -18.89 27.78 -6.68
C HIS A 132 -19.55 28.68 -5.64
N GLN A 133 -20.08 28.12 -4.55
CA GLN A 133 -20.71 28.88 -3.46
C GLN A 133 -19.72 29.28 -2.34
N GLY A 134 -18.50 28.74 -2.35
CA GLY A 134 -17.38 29.16 -1.50
C GLY A 134 -16.56 30.29 -2.14
N ASP A 135 -15.75 30.99 -1.33
CA ASP A 135 -14.80 31.97 -1.86
C ASP A 135 -13.46 31.29 -2.16
N HIS A 136 -13.19 31.09 -3.45
CA HIS A 136 -11.94 30.51 -3.95
C HIS A 136 -11.18 31.49 -4.87
N THR A 137 -11.44 32.78 -4.74
CA THR A 137 -10.84 33.82 -5.60
C THR A 137 -9.32 33.89 -5.37
N GLY A 138 -8.53 33.67 -6.42
CA GLY A 138 -7.06 33.72 -6.33
C GLY A 138 -6.41 32.49 -5.67
N HIS A 139 -7.18 31.42 -5.43
CA HIS A 139 -6.65 30.17 -4.89
C HIS A 139 -6.10 29.25 -6.00
N ASP A 140 -5.16 28.37 -5.63
CA ASP A 140 -4.73 27.25 -6.48
C ASP A 140 -5.72 26.09 -6.33
N PHE A 141 -6.34 25.69 -7.45
CA PHE A 141 -7.27 24.57 -7.49
C PHE A 141 -7.17 23.83 -8.83
N ASN A 142 -7.57 22.57 -8.82
CA ASN A 142 -7.82 21.81 -10.04
C ASN A 142 -9.26 21.28 -10.08
N MET A 143 -9.75 21.08 -11.29
CA MET A 143 -10.99 20.34 -11.55
C MET A 143 -10.59 18.98 -12.08
N PHE A 144 -11.15 17.91 -11.53
CA PHE A 144 -10.84 16.55 -11.92
C PHE A 144 -12.10 15.70 -12.06
N ARG A 145 -12.02 14.68 -12.90
CA ARG A 145 -13.02 13.60 -12.92
C ARG A 145 -12.57 12.53 -11.96
N SER A 146 -13.39 12.21 -10.96
CA SER A 146 -13.07 11.15 -10.01
C SER A 146 -12.98 9.80 -10.73
N GLN A 147 -11.95 9.00 -10.48
CA GLN A 147 -11.83 7.65 -11.07
C GLN A 147 -12.47 6.57 -10.21
N ALA A 148 -12.56 6.76 -8.88
CA ALA A 148 -13.02 5.74 -7.93
C ALA A 148 -14.20 6.20 -7.04
N GLY A 149 -14.71 7.42 -7.22
CA GLY A 149 -15.69 8.06 -6.32
C GLY A 149 -15.07 9.11 -5.38
N GLY A 150 -15.86 9.73 -4.51
CA GLY A 150 -15.39 10.75 -3.56
C GLY A 150 -16.52 11.34 -2.72
N ALA A 151 -16.19 12.15 -1.72
CA ALA A 151 -17.16 12.87 -0.90
C ALA A 151 -16.81 14.37 -0.83
N CYS A 152 -17.82 15.22 -0.62
CA CYS A 152 -17.62 16.66 -0.45
C CYS A 152 -17.21 16.99 1.00
N ASP A 153 -16.04 17.58 1.15
CA ASP A 153 -15.47 17.98 2.45
C ASP A 153 -15.87 19.38 2.92
N CYS A 154 -16.80 20.04 2.21
CA CYS A 154 -17.22 21.39 2.56
C CYS A 154 -17.86 21.41 3.95
N GLY A 155 -17.32 22.22 4.87
CA GLY A 155 -17.77 22.31 6.26
C GLY A 155 -16.96 21.46 7.25
N ASP A 156 -16.04 20.61 6.78
CA ASP A 156 -15.17 19.82 7.67
C ASP A 156 -13.88 20.56 7.99
N SER A 157 -13.83 21.14 9.19
CA SER A 157 -12.67 21.90 9.68
C SER A 157 -11.43 21.05 9.92
N ASN A 158 -11.53 19.73 9.87
CA ASN A 158 -10.38 18.83 10.03
C ASN A 158 -9.62 18.63 8.72
N VAL A 159 -10.30 18.74 7.57
CA VAL A 159 -9.70 18.47 6.24
C VAL A 159 -9.65 19.70 5.33
N MET A 160 -10.35 20.78 5.69
CA MET A 160 -10.42 22.02 4.93
C MET A 160 -10.50 23.25 5.86
N ARG A 161 -9.83 24.34 5.49
CA ARG A 161 -9.90 25.62 6.21
C ARG A 161 -11.27 26.27 6.06
N GLU A 162 -11.78 26.88 7.14
CA GLU A 162 -13.09 27.54 7.19
C GLU A 162 -13.27 28.63 6.12
N SER A 163 -12.17 29.28 5.71
CA SER A 163 -12.17 30.32 4.68
C SER A 163 -12.68 29.85 3.32
N GLY A 164 -12.63 28.54 3.03
CA GLY A 164 -13.14 27.98 1.79
C GLY A 164 -14.50 27.30 1.90
N PHE A 165 -15.14 27.31 3.07
CA PHE A 165 -16.48 26.74 3.21
C PHE A 165 -17.50 27.57 2.41
N CYS A 166 -18.48 26.90 1.81
CA CYS A 166 -19.59 27.59 1.17
C CYS A 166 -20.52 28.21 2.22
N LYS A 167 -21.29 29.21 1.83
CA LYS A 167 -22.20 29.95 2.74
C LYS A 167 -23.18 29.05 3.52
N ARG A 168 -23.53 27.87 2.98
CA ARG A 168 -24.41 26.89 3.63
C ARG A 168 -23.71 26.14 4.78
N HIS A 169 -22.43 25.80 4.60
CA HIS A 169 -21.66 24.95 5.50
C HIS A 169 -20.60 25.73 6.32
N GLN A 170 -20.77 27.06 6.45
CA GLN A 170 -19.95 27.93 7.32
C GLN A 170 -20.48 27.98 8.77
N ILE A 171 -21.66 27.44 9.03
CA ILE A 171 -22.39 27.67 10.28
C ILE A 171 -21.96 26.63 11.32
N LYS A 172 -21.08 27.02 12.25
CA LYS A 172 -20.95 26.33 13.54
C LYS A 172 -22.23 26.55 14.33
N SER A 173 -23.11 25.55 14.36
CA SER A 173 -24.37 25.63 15.06
C SER A 173 -24.17 25.93 16.55
N SER A 174 -24.45 27.17 16.95
CA SER A 174 -24.73 27.49 18.34
C SER A 174 -25.65 28.69 18.41
N SER A 175 -26.98 28.45 18.31
CA SER A 175 -27.97 29.05 19.23
C SER A 175 -29.45 28.83 18.90
N ASN A 176 -29.89 28.42 17.70
CA ASN A 176 -31.36 28.36 17.40
C ASN A 176 -31.78 27.21 16.46
N ILE A 177 -31.36 25.97 16.70
CA ILE A 177 -31.91 24.81 15.98
C ILE A 177 -32.92 24.12 16.90
N PRO A 178 -34.22 24.06 16.54
CA PRO A 178 -35.22 23.39 17.35
C PRO A 178 -34.86 21.90 17.50
N CYS A 179 -35.04 21.33 18.70
CA CYS A 179 -34.90 19.90 18.90
C CYS A 179 -35.89 19.14 18.01
N VAL A 180 -35.42 18.09 17.33
CA VAL A 180 -36.29 17.25 16.48
C VAL A 180 -37.39 16.67 17.37
N PRO A 181 -38.68 16.83 17.02
CA PRO A 181 -39.77 16.22 17.77
C PRO A 181 -39.60 14.70 17.81
N LYS A 182 -39.60 14.09 19.00
CA LYS A 182 -39.46 12.63 19.16
C LYS A 182 -40.50 11.87 18.32
N ASP A 183 -41.73 12.36 18.28
CA ASP A 183 -42.84 11.77 17.51
C ASP A 183 -42.62 11.79 15.99
N LEU A 184 -41.70 12.61 15.48
CA LEU A 184 -41.38 12.66 14.05
C LEU A 184 -40.57 11.43 13.64
N LEU A 185 -39.57 11.06 14.43
CA LEU A 185 -38.63 9.97 14.10
C LEU A 185 -38.95 8.64 14.79
N MET A 186 -39.82 8.63 15.81
CA MET A 186 -40.19 7.44 16.57
C MET A 186 -40.54 6.24 15.67
N MET A 187 -41.36 6.44 14.63
CA MET A 187 -41.70 5.33 13.72
C MET A 187 -40.48 4.77 12.99
N SER A 188 -39.51 5.62 12.64
CA SER A 188 -38.27 5.21 11.99
C SER A 188 -37.42 4.34 12.93
N GLU A 189 -37.34 4.68 14.22
CA GLU A 189 -36.61 3.91 15.24
C GLU A 189 -37.15 2.48 15.40
N PHE A 190 -38.45 2.25 15.21
CA PHE A 190 -39.06 0.90 15.29
C PHE A 190 -39.05 0.14 13.96
N VAL A 191 -39.20 0.82 12.82
CA VAL A 191 -39.32 0.17 11.50
C VAL A 191 -37.94 -0.21 10.94
N LEU A 192 -36.94 0.67 11.07
CA LEU A 192 -35.64 0.50 10.43
C LEU A 192 -34.82 -0.71 10.93
N PRO A 193 -34.81 -1.08 12.24
CA PRO A 193 -34.10 -2.28 12.68
C PRO A 193 -34.55 -3.55 11.95
N ARG A 194 -35.88 -3.71 11.75
CA ARG A 194 -36.42 -4.87 11.05
C ARG A 194 -36.15 -4.80 9.55
N PHE A 195 -36.21 -3.62 8.95
CA PHE A 195 -35.87 -3.40 7.55
C PHE A 195 -34.41 -3.75 7.25
N ILE A 196 -33.47 -3.27 8.05
CA ILE A 196 -32.03 -3.56 7.90
C ILE A 196 -31.75 -5.05 8.13
N PHE A 197 -32.41 -5.67 9.12
CA PHE A 197 -32.29 -7.11 9.32
C PHE A 197 -32.82 -7.92 8.13
N CYS A 198 -33.92 -7.48 7.51
CA CYS A 198 -34.45 -8.09 6.28
C CYS A 198 -33.43 -8.00 5.12
N LEU A 199 -32.80 -6.84 4.93
CA LEU A 199 -31.69 -6.66 3.98
C LEU A 199 -30.54 -7.65 4.25
N ILE A 200 -30.13 -7.81 5.51
CA ILE A 200 -29.11 -8.79 5.90
C ILE A 200 -29.58 -10.22 5.60
N GLN A 201 -30.83 -10.58 5.87
CA GLN A 201 -31.36 -11.91 5.54
C GLN A 201 -31.29 -12.19 4.04
N TYR A 202 -31.58 -11.21 3.19
CA TYR A 202 -31.40 -11.37 1.74
C TYR A 202 -29.93 -11.58 1.34
N LEU A 203 -29.00 -10.84 1.95
CA LEU A 203 -27.57 -11.06 1.75
C LEU A 203 -27.15 -12.47 2.20
N ARG A 204 -27.64 -12.93 3.35
CA ARG A 204 -27.40 -14.30 3.85
C ARG A 204 -27.93 -15.35 2.87
N GLU A 205 -29.15 -15.17 2.37
CA GLU A 205 -29.79 -16.16 1.50
C GLU A 205 -29.20 -16.19 0.10
N GLY A 206 -28.82 -15.03 -0.44
CA GLY A 206 -28.16 -14.93 -1.73
C GLY A 206 -26.76 -15.54 -1.75
N TYR A 207 -26.18 -15.85 -0.59
CA TYR A 207 -24.93 -16.58 -0.50
C TYR A 207 -25.12 -18.08 -0.74
N ASN A 208 -24.44 -18.59 -1.77
CA ASN A 208 -24.22 -20.00 -1.99
C ASN A 208 -22.72 -20.30 -1.89
N GLU A 209 -22.35 -21.40 -1.23
CA GLU A 209 -20.95 -21.82 -1.18
C GLU A 209 -20.48 -22.17 -2.60
N PRO A 210 -19.33 -21.64 -3.06
CA PRO A 210 -18.84 -21.99 -4.39
C PRO A 210 -18.55 -23.49 -4.42
N ALA A 211 -19.29 -24.24 -5.23
CA ALA A 211 -18.92 -25.62 -5.54
C ALA A 211 -17.52 -25.59 -6.19
N ALA A 212 -16.65 -26.52 -5.78
CA ALA A 212 -15.33 -26.65 -6.36
C ALA A 212 -15.44 -26.68 -7.91
N ASP A 213 -14.77 -25.72 -8.55
CA ASP A 213 -14.54 -25.58 -10.00
C ASP A 213 -15.54 -24.81 -10.90
N VAL A 214 -16.52 -24.04 -10.40
CA VAL A 214 -17.19 -23.01 -11.23
C VAL A 214 -17.61 -21.77 -10.39
N PRO A 215 -17.13 -20.55 -10.71
CA PRO A 215 -17.66 -19.33 -10.09
C PRO A 215 -18.98 -18.94 -10.76
N SER A 216 -20.10 -18.93 -10.04
CA SER A 216 -21.33 -18.30 -10.55
C SER A 216 -21.35 -16.80 -10.22
N GLU A 217 -20.47 -16.02 -10.84
CA GLU A 217 -20.58 -14.53 -10.90
C GLU A 217 -21.99 -14.06 -11.30
N LYS A 218 -22.70 -14.90 -12.06
CA LYS A 218 -24.10 -14.69 -12.45
C LYS A 218 -25.09 -14.68 -11.30
N ASP A 219 -24.85 -15.40 -10.20
CA ASP A 219 -25.79 -15.46 -9.08
C ASP A 219 -25.57 -14.30 -8.10
N LEU A 220 -24.32 -13.88 -7.93
CA LEU A 220 -23.97 -12.72 -7.11
C LEU A 220 -24.58 -11.42 -7.66
N ASN A 221 -24.38 -11.15 -8.96
CA ASN A 221 -24.92 -9.96 -9.60
C ASN A 221 -26.45 -9.93 -9.58
N LYS A 222 -27.11 -11.09 -9.64
CA LYS A 222 -28.58 -11.18 -9.49
C LYS A 222 -29.04 -10.78 -8.10
N VAL A 223 -28.38 -11.26 -7.04
CA VAL A 223 -28.72 -10.91 -5.65
C VAL A 223 -28.57 -9.39 -5.43
N LEU A 224 -27.49 -8.80 -5.93
CA LEU A 224 -27.25 -7.36 -5.81
C LEU A 224 -28.25 -6.51 -6.60
N GLN A 225 -28.69 -6.97 -7.78
CA GLN A 225 -29.76 -6.32 -8.55
C GLN A 225 -31.10 -6.38 -7.84
N LEU A 226 -31.44 -7.52 -7.22
CA LEU A 226 -32.67 -7.66 -6.43
C LEU A 226 -32.68 -6.75 -5.20
N LEU A 227 -31.50 -6.46 -4.63
CA LEU A 227 -31.34 -5.59 -3.46
C LEU A 227 -31.25 -4.10 -3.78
N GLU A 228 -31.15 -3.73 -5.05
CA GLU A 228 -30.94 -2.35 -5.46
C GLU A 228 -32.06 -1.38 -5.00
N PRO A 229 -33.36 -1.73 -5.03
CA PRO A 229 -34.42 -0.87 -4.52
C PRO A 229 -34.31 -0.61 -3.00
N GLN A 230 -33.95 -1.63 -2.22
CA GLN A 230 -33.85 -1.55 -0.76
C GLN A 230 -32.64 -0.71 -0.34
N ILE A 231 -31.51 -0.87 -1.04
CA ILE A 231 -30.31 -0.05 -0.81
C ILE A 231 -30.57 1.40 -1.22
N SER A 232 -31.23 1.62 -2.36
CA SER A 232 -31.59 2.98 -2.82
C SER A 232 -32.54 3.67 -1.85
N PHE A 233 -33.47 2.94 -1.23
CA PHE A 233 -34.30 3.48 -0.15
C PHE A 233 -33.46 3.93 1.05
N LEU A 234 -32.47 3.15 1.49
CA LEU A 234 -31.55 3.57 2.56
C LEU A 234 -30.74 4.81 2.16
N GLU A 235 -30.25 4.88 0.92
CA GLU A 235 -29.59 6.08 0.39
C GLU A 235 -30.51 7.31 0.45
N ASP A 236 -31.79 7.17 0.10
CA ASP A 236 -32.76 8.26 0.18
C ASP A 236 -33.02 8.74 1.61
N LEU A 237 -33.02 7.82 2.59
CA LEU A 237 -33.06 8.18 4.00
C LEU A 237 -31.82 9.00 4.41
N THR A 238 -30.62 8.65 3.94
CA THR A 238 -29.40 9.43 4.25
C THR A 238 -29.46 10.85 3.69
N LYS A 239 -30.19 11.08 2.59
CA LYS A 239 -30.41 12.41 1.98
C LYS A 239 -31.41 13.28 2.75
N MET A 240 -31.97 12.80 3.86
CA MET A 240 -32.84 13.59 4.74
C MET A 240 -32.07 14.44 5.75
N GLY A 241 -30.75 14.27 5.85
CA GLY A 241 -29.89 15.11 6.70
C GLY A 241 -29.52 14.46 8.03
N GLY A 242 -28.90 15.23 8.92
CA GLY A 242 -28.33 14.75 10.19
C GLY A 242 -29.33 13.98 11.06
N ALA A 243 -30.56 14.46 11.17
CA ALA A 243 -31.59 13.84 12.02
C ALA A 243 -31.89 12.38 11.65
N MET A 244 -32.05 12.08 10.35
CA MET A 244 -32.29 10.71 9.89
C MET A 244 -31.02 9.85 9.94
N ARG A 245 -29.85 10.45 9.64
CA ARG A 245 -28.57 9.74 9.78
C ARG A 245 -28.35 9.28 11.21
N SER A 246 -28.63 10.11 12.22
CA SER A 246 -28.47 9.70 13.61
C SER A 246 -29.40 8.56 14.02
N VAL A 247 -30.63 8.48 13.48
CA VAL A 247 -31.50 7.30 13.67
C VAL A 247 -30.89 6.06 13.02
N LEU A 248 -30.43 6.16 11.77
CA LEU A 248 -29.77 5.05 11.08
C LEU A 248 -28.50 4.61 11.81
N THR A 249 -27.71 5.54 12.34
CA THR A 249 -26.53 5.25 13.19
C THR A 249 -26.95 4.43 14.40
N GLN A 250 -27.90 4.93 15.18
CA GLN A 250 -28.40 4.24 16.38
C GLN A 250 -28.85 2.83 16.05
N VAL A 251 -29.61 2.64 14.96
CA VAL A 251 -30.06 1.32 14.53
C VAL A 251 -28.87 0.44 14.14
N LEU A 252 -27.99 0.91 13.25
CA LEU A 252 -26.86 0.13 12.73
C LEU A 252 -25.88 -0.32 13.83
N THR A 253 -25.71 0.48 14.87
CA THR A 253 -24.80 0.20 15.99
C THR A 253 -25.49 -0.45 17.20
N ASN A 254 -26.82 -0.67 17.17
CA ASN A 254 -27.56 -1.22 18.32
C ASN A 254 -27.30 -2.73 18.49
N GLN A 255 -26.49 -3.07 19.50
CA GLN A 255 -26.16 -4.46 19.79
C GLN A 255 -27.33 -5.28 20.32
N GLN A 256 -28.25 -4.65 21.06
CA GLN A 256 -29.39 -5.35 21.64
C GLN A 256 -30.41 -5.70 20.55
N SER A 257 -30.75 -4.76 19.67
CA SER A 257 -31.64 -5.02 18.53
C SER A 257 -31.07 -6.08 17.59
N TYR A 258 -29.76 -6.02 17.30
CA TYR A 258 -29.09 -7.06 16.52
C TYR A 258 -29.19 -8.42 17.21
N LYS A 259 -28.90 -8.49 18.51
CA LYS A 259 -29.01 -9.72 19.29
C LYS A 259 -30.43 -10.26 19.30
N ASP A 260 -31.45 -9.44 19.55
CA ASP A 260 -32.85 -9.88 19.65
C ASP A 260 -33.34 -10.44 18.32
N LEU A 261 -33.07 -9.75 17.21
CA LEU A 261 -33.47 -10.17 15.88
C LEU A 261 -32.68 -11.39 15.36
N THR A 262 -31.43 -11.56 15.81
CA THR A 262 -30.57 -12.68 15.40
C THR A 262 -30.67 -13.90 16.31
N SER A 263 -31.03 -13.74 17.59
CA SER A 263 -31.13 -14.82 18.60
C SER A 263 -32.54 -15.31 18.88
N GLY A 264 -33.59 -14.60 18.43
CA GLY A 264 -35.00 -15.03 18.45
C GLY A 264 -35.34 -16.23 17.54
N LEU A 265 -34.36 -17.10 17.25
CA LEU A 265 -34.41 -18.26 16.34
C LEU A 265 -35.29 -19.42 16.85
N GLY A 266 -35.92 -19.26 18.02
CA GLY A 266 -36.68 -20.31 18.69
C GLY A 266 -37.91 -20.78 17.90
N GLU A 267 -38.59 -19.88 17.18
CA GLU A 267 -39.93 -20.15 16.63
C GLU A 267 -40.02 -20.11 15.09
N ASN A 268 -39.09 -19.45 14.37
CA ASN A 268 -39.13 -19.31 12.91
C ASN A 268 -38.02 -20.14 12.21
N ALA A 269 -38.41 -21.16 11.44
CA ALA A 269 -37.50 -22.07 10.73
C ALA A 269 -36.66 -21.38 9.64
N TYR A 270 -37.21 -20.37 8.97
CA TYR A 270 -36.52 -19.61 7.93
C TYR A 270 -35.37 -18.78 8.51
N ALA A 271 -35.62 -18.07 9.61
CA ALA A 271 -34.60 -17.27 10.29
C ALA A 271 -33.41 -18.12 10.75
N ARG A 272 -33.66 -19.37 11.16
CA ARG A 272 -32.62 -20.34 11.53
C ARG A 272 -31.76 -20.74 10.34
N LYS A 273 -32.38 -21.11 9.21
CA LYS A 273 -31.67 -21.46 7.97
C LYS A 273 -30.83 -20.28 7.44
N SER A 274 -31.37 -19.08 7.47
CA SER A 274 -30.65 -17.85 7.10
C SER A 274 -29.44 -17.62 8.00
N HIS A 275 -29.59 -17.80 9.32
CA HIS A 275 -28.47 -17.67 10.25
C HIS A 275 -27.41 -18.78 10.08
N GLU A 276 -27.81 -20.01 9.76
CA GLU A 276 -26.88 -21.09 9.41
C GLU A 276 -26.04 -20.74 8.18
N LYS A 277 -26.63 -20.14 7.13
CA LYS A 277 -25.87 -19.63 5.97
C LYS A 277 -24.85 -18.57 6.36
N TYR A 278 -25.21 -17.65 7.26
CA TYR A 278 -24.26 -16.70 7.83
C TYR A 278 -23.10 -17.39 8.55
N LEU A 279 -23.38 -18.39 9.39
CA LEU A 279 -22.33 -19.13 10.10
C LEU A 279 -21.42 -19.92 9.14
N ILE A 280 -21.98 -20.49 8.06
CA ILE A 280 -21.21 -21.14 7.00
C ILE A 280 -20.32 -20.12 6.28
N ALA A 281 -20.86 -18.96 5.89
CA ALA A 281 -20.09 -17.89 5.26
C ALA A 281 -18.97 -17.39 6.18
N LEU A 282 -19.26 -17.20 7.47
CA LEU A 282 -18.29 -16.80 8.47
C LEU A 282 -17.19 -17.86 8.64
N LYS A 283 -17.55 -19.15 8.71
CA LYS A 283 -16.58 -20.26 8.77
C LYS A 283 -15.70 -20.33 7.52
N SER A 284 -16.27 -20.08 6.34
CA SER A 284 -15.52 -20.04 5.07
C SER A 284 -14.48 -18.89 5.01
N SER A 285 -14.62 -17.85 5.85
CA SER A 285 -13.60 -16.81 6.00
C SER A 285 -12.34 -17.33 6.71
N GLY A 286 -12.43 -18.47 7.41
CA GLY A 286 -11.36 -19.04 8.22
C GLY A 286 -10.96 -18.18 9.42
N LEU A 287 -11.89 -17.38 9.95
CA LEU A 287 -11.74 -16.52 11.14
C LEU A 287 -12.81 -16.90 12.20
N THR A 288 -12.96 -18.20 12.50
CA THR A 288 -13.94 -18.74 13.48
C THR A 288 -13.29 -19.66 14.51
N TYR A 289 -13.90 -19.82 15.70
CA TYR A 289 -13.37 -20.66 16.79
C TYR A 289 -13.09 -22.12 16.36
N PRO A 290 -12.04 -22.77 16.90
CA PRO A 290 -11.78 -24.20 16.70
C PRO A 290 -12.81 -25.16 17.33
N GLU A 291 -13.71 -24.68 18.19
CA GLU A 291 -14.56 -25.55 19.05
C GLU A 291 -15.89 -26.00 18.41
N ASP A 292 -16.33 -25.46 17.26
CA ASP A 292 -17.57 -25.90 16.56
C ASP A 292 -17.39 -27.18 15.73
N LYS A 293 -16.54 -28.11 16.19
CA LYS A 293 -16.37 -29.45 15.58
C LYS A 293 -17.30 -30.52 16.17
N LEU A 294 -18.17 -30.20 17.12
CA LEU A 294 -18.94 -31.21 17.88
C LEU A 294 -20.47 -31.05 17.88
N VAL A 295 -21.04 -30.15 17.10
CA VAL A 295 -22.50 -30.03 16.97
C VAL A 295 -22.83 -29.94 15.48
N TYR A 296 -23.78 -30.76 15.02
CA TYR A 296 -24.16 -31.06 13.63
C TYR A 296 -23.35 -32.18 12.98
N GLY A 297 -23.85 -33.41 13.20
CA GLY A 297 -23.38 -34.60 12.50
C GLY A 297 -23.64 -34.50 11.00
N ILE A 298 -22.56 -34.36 10.24
CA ILE A 298 -22.48 -34.83 8.86
C ILE A 298 -21.30 -35.80 8.82
N GLN A 299 -21.63 -37.03 8.47
CA GLN A 299 -20.75 -38.19 8.40
C GLN A 299 -19.87 -38.04 7.15
N GLU A 300 -18.57 -37.76 7.30
CA GLU A 300 -17.63 -38.01 6.20
C GLU A 300 -17.45 -39.54 6.02
N PRO A 301 -17.32 -40.04 4.77
CA PRO A 301 -17.10 -41.45 4.54
C PRO A 301 -15.70 -41.85 5.04
N SER A 302 -15.67 -42.72 6.04
CA SER A 302 -14.46 -43.38 6.50
C SER A 302 -13.91 -44.31 5.41
N ALA A 303 -12.67 -44.06 4.96
CA ALA A 303 -11.88 -45.08 4.30
C ALA A 303 -11.05 -45.84 5.36
N GLY A 304 -11.53 -47.04 5.69
CA GLY A 304 -10.75 -48.26 5.93
C GLY A 304 -9.54 -48.22 6.89
N THR A 305 -9.82 -48.53 8.14
CA THR A 305 -9.12 -49.45 9.06
C THR A 305 -7.79 -50.09 8.59
N SER A 306 -6.73 -49.94 9.39
CA SER A 306 -6.21 -51.11 10.10
C SER A 306 -5.53 -50.72 11.42
N THR A 307 -6.19 -51.16 12.47
CA THR A 307 -5.83 -51.19 13.90
C THR A 307 -4.51 -51.90 14.18
N LEU A 308 -3.77 -51.41 15.18
CA LEU A 308 -3.46 -52.20 16.38
C LEU A 308 -3.06 -51.27 17.53
N ALA A 309 -3.85 -51.35 18.60
CA ALA A 309 -3.69 -50.62 19.84
C ALA A 309 -2.61 -51.24 20.74
N VAL A 310 -1.90 -50.42 21.51
CA VAL A 310 -1.42 -50.82 22.84
C VAL A 310 -1.62 -49.66 23.82
N GLN A 311 -2.19 -50.03 24.96
CA GLN A 311 -2.56 -49.24 26.14
C GLN A 311 -1.40 -48.45 26.75
N GLY A 312 -1.73 -47.30 27.34
CA GLY A 312 -0.81 -46.54 28.17
C GLY A 312 -0.56 -47.15 29.55
N PHE A 313 0.50 -46.70 30.22
CA PHE A 313 0.45 -46.06 31.53
C PHE A 313 1.81 -45.44 31.88
N ALA A 314 1.74 -44.47 32.79
CA ALA A 314 2.76 -43.56 33.30
C ALA A 314 4.08 -44.17 33.82
N GLY A 315 5.12 -43.33 33.90
CA GLY A 315 6.06 -43.38 35.03
C GLY A 315 7.55 -43.14 34.72
N ALA A 316 8.02 -41.95 35.07
CA ALA A 316 9.24 -41.67 35.84
C ALA A 316 10.66 -42.02 35.29
N THR A 317 11.48 -40.96 35.29
CA THR A 317 12.90 -40.87 35.74
C THR A 317 14.00 -41.67 35.06
N GLY A 318 15.02 -40.93 34.59
CA GLY A 318 16.40 -41.15 35.06
C GLY A 318 17.44 -41.69 34.06
N THR A 319 18.35 -40.78 33.68
CA THR A 319 19.82 -40.94 33.66
C THR A 319 20.56 -41.90 32.70
N LEU A 320 21.52 -41.27 32.00
CA LEU A 320 22.94 -41.65 31.78
C LEU A 320 23.33 -42.81 30.84
N GLY A 321 24.26 -42.50 29.92
CA GLY A 321 25.34 -43.37 29.44
C GLY A 321 25.29 -43.71 27.95
N GLN A 322 26.02 -43.04 27.05
CA GLN A 322 27.43 -43.22 26.64
C GLN A 322 27.74 -44.46 25.75
N LEU A 323 28.46 -44.19 24.64
CA LEU A 323 29.42 -45.05 23.91
C LEU A 323 28.83 -46.24 23.10
N ASP A 324 29.29 -46.67 21.93
CA ASP A 324 30.39 -46.30 21.03
C ASP A 324 30.25 -47.13 19.73
N SER A 325 30.82 -46.64 18.61
CA SER A 325 31.43 -47.40 17.48
C SER A 325 30.53 -48.33 16.64
N SER A 326 30.70 -48.60 15.34
CA SER A 326 31.82 -48.52 14.37
C SER A 326 31.22 -48.72 12.95
N ASP A 327 31.83 -48.09 11.93
CA ASP A 327 32.33 -48.63 10.63
C ASP A 327 31.54 -49.78 9.95
N GLU A 328 31.30 -49.88 8.63
CA GLU A 328 31.88 -49.30 7.40
C GLU A 328 30.97 -49.72 6.21
N GLU A 329 31.02 -48.96 5.09
CA GLU A 329 30.76 -49.35 3.66
C GLU A 329 29.39 -49.97 3.29
N ASP A 330 28.68 -49.65 2.19
CA ASP A 330 29.07 -49.27 0.83
C ASP A 330 27.83 -48.77 0.03
N GLN A 331 28.08 -48.10 -1.09
CA GLN A 331 27.12 -47.51 -2.08
C GLN A 331 26.16 -48.59 -2.67
N ASP A 332 24.92 -48.36 -3.08
CA ASP A 332 24.35 -47.37 -4.00
C ASP A 332 22.80 -47.55 -4.04
N GLY A 333 22.04 -46.52 -4.43
CA GLY A 333 20.69 -46.71 -4.97
C GLY A 333 19.47 -46.23 -4.15
N SER A 334 19.10 -44.97 -4.39
CA SER A 334 17.71 -44.46 -4.43
C SER A 334 16.90 -44.31 -3.13
N GLN A 335 16.17 -43.18 -3.09
CA GLN A 335 15.11 -42.78 -2.16
C GLN A 335 15.52 -42.17 -0.81
N GLY A 336 14.96 -40.98 -0.56
CA GLY A 336 14.81 -40.47 0.79
C GLY A 336 14.73 -38.95 0.84
N LEU A 337 13.54 -38.40 0.61
CA LEU A 337 13.20 -37.02 0.98
C LEU A 337 13.48 -36.83 2.49
N GLY A 338 14.66 -36.30 2.77
CA GLY A 338 15.17 -36.02 4.10
C GLY A 338 14.38 -34.89 4.76
N LYS A 339 13.66 -35.27 5.81
CA LYS A 339 12.98 -34.46 6.81
C LYS A 339 13.48 -33.00 6.90
N ARG A 340 12.61 -32.11 6.43
CA ARG A 340 12.54 -30.66 6.67
C ARG A 340 12.89 -30.32 8.13
N LYS A 341 14.12 -29.87 8.39
CA LYS A 341 14.42 -29.06 9.56
C LYS A 341 14.07 -27.61 9.22
N ARG A 342 12.79 -27.29 9.49
CA ARG A 342 12.27 -25.92 9.51
C ARG A 342 13.19 -25.08 10.40
N VAL A 343 13.71 -23.99 9.84
CA VAL A 343 14.35 -22.91 10.61
C VAL A 343 13.37 -22.50 11.70
N LYS A 344 13.79 -22.63 12.95
CA LYS A 344 13.04 -22.05 14.07
C LYS A 344 13.16 -20.54 13.96
N LEU A 345 12.24 -19.92 13.22
CA LEU A 345 11.73 -18.60 13.61
C LEU A 345 11.43 -18.71 15.11
N SER A 346 12.01 -17.84 15.93
CA SER A 346 11.74 -17.85 17.36
C SER A 346 10.21 -17.80 17.54
N SER A 347 9.66 -18.89 18.05
CA SER A 347 8.22 -19.11 18.08
C SER A 347 7.60 -18.42 19.29
N ASN A 348 7.87 -17.12 19.45
CA ASN A 348 7.26 -16.29 20.49
C ASN A 348 6.14 -15.39 19.98
N THR A 349 5.75 -15.48 18.70
CA THR A 349 4.51 -14.89 18.19
C THR A 349 3.57 -15.97 17.68
N LYS A 350 3.15 -16.87 18.58
CA LYS A 350 1.82 -17.48 18.47
C LYS A 350 0.78 -16.46 18.94
N ASP A 351 0.67 -15.32 18.26
CA ASP A 351 -0.53 -14.51 18.37
C ASP A 351 -1.44 -14.82 17.19
N GLN A 352 -1.97 -16.04 17.22
CA GLN A 352 -3.26 -16.34 16.59
C GLN A 352 -4.38 -15.43 17.13
N SER A 353 -4.12 -14.63 18.17
CA SER A 353 -5.04 -13.65 18.76
C SER A 353 -5.25 -12.40 17.89
N ILE A 354 -4.28 -11.93 17.09
CA ILE A 354 -4.49 -10.73 16.26
C ILE A 354 -5.37 -11.04 15.04
N MET A 355 -5.33 -12.29 14.55
CA MET A 355 -6.26 -12.80 13.53
C MET A 355 -7.56 -13.31 14.16
N ASP A 356 -8.08 -12.53 15.12
CA ASP A 356 -9.19 -12.89 16.00
C ASP A 356 -10.45 -13.34 15.26
N VAL A 357 -11.26 -14.11 15.98
CA VAL A 357 -12.55 -14.59 15.50
C VAL A 357 -13.48 -13.42 15.21
N LEU A 358 -13.97 -13.32 13.97
CA LEU A 358 -15.01 -12.35 13.64
C LEU A 358 -16.29 -12.73 14.39
N LYS A 359 -16.71 -11.87 15.33
CA LYS A 359 -17.97 -12.02 16.05
C LYS A 359 -18.76 -10.72 15.97
N HIS A 360 -19.66 -10.66 15.00
CA HIS A 360 -20.50 -9.49 14.80
C HIS A 360 -21.51 -9.31 15.95
N LYS A 361 -21.57 -8.09 16.47
CA LYS A 361 -22.45 -7.66 17.57
C LYS A 361 -23.48 -6.63 17.13
N SER A 362 -23.33 -6.06 15.93
CA SER A 362 -24.18 -5.00 15.40
C SER A 362 -24.50 -5.24 13.92
N PHE A 363 -25.55 -4.58 13.40
CA PHE A 363 -25.89 -4.68 11.97
C PHE A 363 -24.77 -4.12 11.09
N LEU A 364 -24.08 -3.07 11.53
CA LEU A 364 -22.96 -2.47 10.80
C LEU A 364 -21.83 -3.48 10.58
N GLU A 365 -21.48 -4.25 11.62
CA GLU A 365 -20.44 -5.27 11.54
C GLU A 365 -20.78 -6.36 10.53
N GLU A 366 -22.00 -6.91 10.59
CA GLU A 366 -22.40 -7.94 9.62
C GLU A 366 -22.60 -7.38 8.20
N LEU A 367 -23.12 -6.16 8.07
CA LEU A 367 -23.29 -5.52 6.76
C LEU A 367 -21.94 -5.28 6.09
N LEU A 368 -20.91 -4.87 6.84
CA LEU A 368 -19.56 -4.77 6.30
C LEU A 368 -18.99 -6.14 5.91
N PHE A 369 -19.21 -7.17 6.73
CA PHE A 369 -18.81 -8.54 6.39
C PHE A 369 -19.37 -8.97 5.03
N TRP A 370 -20.67 -8.78 4.79
CA TRP A 370 -21.27 -9.10 3.49
C TRP A 370 -20.78 -8.19 2.37
N THR A 371 -20.55 -6.90 2.66
CA THR A 371 -19.93 -5.97 1.70
C THR A 371 -18.57 -6.48 1.23
N ILE A 372 -17.73 -6.98 2.15
CA ILE A 372 -16.42 -7.56 1.81
C ILE A 372 -16.58 -8.91 1.09
N LYS A 373 -17.45 -9.78 1.58
CA LYS A 373 -17.70 -11.10 1.00
C LYS A 373 -18.18 -11.01 -0.45
N TYR A 374 -18.89 -9.94 -0.79
CA TYR A 374 -19.38 -9.61 -2.12
C TYR A 374 -18.49 -8.62 -2.89
N GLU A 375 -17.23 -8.49 -2.51
CA GLU A 375 -16.21 -7.72 -3.23
C GLU A 375 -16.56 -6.22 -3.40
N PHE A 376 -17.07 -5.64 -2.31
CA PHE A 376 -17.40 -4.21 -2.18
C PHE A 376 -18.40 -3.70 -3.23
N PRO A 377 -19.67 -4.17 -3.27
CA PRO A 377 -20.67 -3.71 -4.22
C PRO A 377 -20.89 -2.19 -4.20
N GLN A 378 -20.88 -1.54 -5.36
CA GLN A 378 -20.85 -0.06 -5.46
C GLN A 378 -21.95 0.64 -4.67
N LYS A 379 -23.19 0.12 -4.71
CA LYS A 379 -24.34 0.67 -3.98
C LYS A 379 -24.20 0.54 -2.47
N MET A 380 -23.66 -0.59 -1.99
CA MET A 380 -23.37 -0.77 -0.56
C MET A 380 -22.26 0.18 -0.11
N VAL A 381 -21.18 0.30 -0.88
CA VAL A 381 -20.11 1.27 -0.62
C VAL A 381 -20.68 2.69 -0.58
N THR A 382 -21.53 3.06 -1.53
CA THR A 382 -22.13 4.40 -1.60
C THR A 382 -23.00 4.69 -0.37
N PHE A 383 -23.85 3.74 0.04
CA PHE A 383 -24.64 3.85 1.27
C PHE A 383 -23.74 4.02 2.52
N LEU A 384 -22.75 3.14 2.70
CA LEU A 384 -21.85 3.17 3.86
C LEU A 384 -21.07 4.50 3.94
N LEU A 385 -20.68 5.07 2.79
CA LEU A 385 -19.99 6.36 2.73
C LEU A 385 -20.92 7.56 2.95
N ASN A 386 -22.18 7.51 2.48
CA ASN A 386 -23.18 8.58 2.68
C ASN A 386 -23.53 8.83 4.16
N MET A 387 -23.21 7.88 5.03
CA MET A 387 -23.40 7.96 6.48
C MET A 387 -22.24 8.64 7.22
N LEU A 388 -21.08 8.82 6.60
CA LEU A 388 -19.88 9.42 7.21
C LEU A 388 -20.03 10.82 7.82
N PRO A 389 -20.98 11.69 7.37
CA PRO A 389 -21.19 12.96 8.05
C PRO A 389 -21.63 12.83 9.51
N ASP A 390 -22.23 11.70 9.90
CA ASP A 390 -22.54 11.39 11.29
C ASP A 390 -21.30 10.84 12.00
N GLN A 391 -20.84 11.56 13.04
CA GLN A 391 -19.55 11.27 13.68
C GLN A 391 -19.56 9.97 14.48
N GLU A 392 -20.67 9.65 15.16
CA GLU A 392 -20.80 8.39 15.91
C GLU A 392 -20.74 7.19 14.95
N TYR A 393 -21.41 7.30 13.80
CA TYR A 393 -21.30 6.30 12.74
C TYR A 393 -19.88 6.21 12.20
N LYS A 394 -19.21 7.34 11.89
CA LYS A 394 -17.85 7.34 11.35
C LYS A 394 -16.89 6.60 12.29
N VAL A 395 -16.95 6.85 13.59
CA VAL A 395 -16.14 6.14 14.60
C VAL A 395 -16.45 4.64 14.59
N ALA A 396 -17.73 4.26 14.64
CA ALA A 396 -18.14 2.86 14.65
C ALA A 396 -17.72 2.14 13.36
N PHE A 397 -17.90 2.76 12.21
CA PHE A 397 -17.56 2.20 10.90
C PHE A 397 -16.05 2.03 10.74
N THR A 398 -15.24 3.01 11.17
CA THR A 398 -13.77 2.86 11.16
C THR A 398 -13.33 1.69 12.04
N LYS A 399 -13.83 1.58 13.27
CA LYS A 399 -13.48 0.44 14.16
C LYS A 399 -13.86 -0.91 13.54
N THR A 400 -15.05 -1.01 12.99
CA THR A 400 -15.53 -2.21 12.29
C THR A 400 -14.66 -2.53 11.07
N PHE A 401 -14.25 -1.52 10.29
CA PHE A 401 -13.37 -1.70 9.14
C PHE A 401 -12.00 -2.25 9.56
N VAL A 402 -11.42 -1.73 10.64
CA VAL A 402 -10.14 -2.22 11.20
C VAL A 402 -10.22 -3.70 11.58
N GLN A 403 -11.30 -4.12 12.25
CA GLN A 403 -11.52 -5.52 12.64
C GLN A 403 -11.59 -6.48 11.44
N HIS A 404 -11.92 -5.98 10.25
CA HIS A 404 -12.08 -6.78 9.05
C HIS A 404 -10.85 -6.82 8.15
N TYR A 405 -9.73 -6.15 8.48
CA TYR A 405 -8.52 -6.15 7.62
C TYR A 405 -8.03 -7.56 7.26
N ALA A 406 -8.03 -8.48 8.22
CA ALA A 406 -7.65 -9.87 7.95
C ALA A 406 -8.60 -10.56 6.96
N PHE A 407 -9.90 -10.24 7.00
CA PHE A 407 -10.87 -10.76 6.04
C PHE A 407 -10.72 -10.12 4.66
N ILE A 408 -10.52 -8.79 4.61
CA ILE A 408 -10.25 -8.05 3.37
C ILE A 408 -9.04 -8.65 2.65
N MET A 409 -7.94 -8.90 3.35
CA MET A 409 -6.76 -9.56 2.78
C MET A 409 -7.07 -10.96 2.24
N LYS A 410 -7.82 -11.80 2.99
CA LYS A 410 -8.19 -13.14 2.51
C LYS A 410 -9.06 -13.09 1.26
N THR A 411 -9.96 -12.12 1.16
CA THR A 411 -10.80 -11.92 -0.04
C THR A 411 -9.97 -11.40 -1.21
N LEU A 412 -9.07 -10.42 -0.99
CA LEU A 412 -8.12 -9.93 -1.99
C LEU A 412 -7.32 -11.07 -2.63
N LYS A 413 -6.81 -12.02 -1.83
CA LYS A 413 -6.05 -13.17 -2.33
C LYS A 413 -6.85 -14.15 -3.19
N LYS A 414 -8.18 -14.14 -3.10
CA LYS A 414 -9.07 -15.05 -3.83
C LYS A 414 -9.77 -14.40 -5.02
N SER A 415 -9.91 -13.08 -5.02
CA SER A 415 -10.66 -12.34 -6.05
C SER A 415 -9.95 -12.40 -7.41
N HIS A 416 -10.74 -12.50 -8.46
CA HIS A 416 -10.28 -12.47 -9.85
C HIS A 416 -10.26 -11.05 -10.46
N GLU A 417 -10.99 -10.10 -9.87
CA GLU A 417 -11.05 -8.67 -10.27
C GLU A 417 -10.34 -7.76 -9.27
N SER A 418 -9.06 -8.04 -8.99
CA SER A 418 -8.33 -7.37 -7.92
C SER A 418 -8.29 -5.85 -8.03
N ASP A 419 -8.25 -5.29 -9.25
CA ASP A 419 -8.09 -3.84 -9.47
C ASP A 419 -9.31 -3.01 -9.05
N THR A 420 -10.53 -3.42 -9.45
CA THR A 420 -11.76 -2.70 -9.10
C THR A 420 -11.99 -2.75 -7.59
N MET A 421 -11.80 -3.92 -6.98
CA MET A 421 -11.93 -4.09 -5.54
C MET A 421 -10.87 -3.29 -4.77
N SER A 422 -9.62 -3.31 -5.24
CA SER A 422 -8.50 -2.55 -4.67
C SER A 422 -8.80 -1.06 -4.59
N ASN A 423 -9.31 -0.49 -5.68
CA ASN A 423 -9.67 0.92 -5.72
C ASN A 423 -10.81 1.27 -4.75
N ARG A 424 -11.80 0.39 -4.58
CA ARG A 424 -12.92 0.61 -3.63
C ARG A 424 -12.47 0.52 -2.17
N ILE A 425 -11.56 -0.40 -1.84
CA ILE A 425 -10.97 -0.50 -0.51
C ILE A 425 -10.25 0.80 -0.15
N VAL A 426 -9.34 1.25 -1.03
CA VAL A 426 -8.60 2.50 -0.83
C VAL A 426 -9.54 3.71 -0.79
N HIS A 427 -10.60 3.72 -1.60
CA HIS A 427 -11.58 4.78 -1.58
C HIS A 427 -12.29 4.90 -0.22
N ILE A 428 -12.67 3.77 0.39
CA ILE A 428 -13.26 3.77 1.73
C ILE A 428 -12.23 4.19 2.78
N SER A 429 -11.06 3.54 2.80
CA SER A 429 -10.06 3.74 3.84
C SER A 429 -9.55 5.18 3.91
N VAL A 430 -9.33 5.85 2.76
CA VAL A 430 -8.93 7.26 2.71
C VAL A 430 -9.96 8.17 3.38
N GLN A 431 -11.26 7.86 3.25
CA GLN A 431 -12.32 8.62 3.94
C GLN A 431 -12.32 8.37 5.45
N LEU A 432 -12.03 7.14 5.87
CA LEU A 432 -12.02 6.73 7.27
C LEU A 432 -10.80 7.27 8.03
N PHE A 433 -9.61 7.17 7.44
CA PHE A 433 -8.34 7.55 8.06
C PHE A 433 -7.87 8.97 7.68
N SER A 434 -8.75 9.79 7.12
CA SER A 434 -8.47 11.20 6.81
C SER A 434 -8.28 12.07 8.07
N ASN A 435 -8.93 11.71 9.18
CA ASN A 435 -8.89 12.44 10.44
C ASN A 435 -7.81 11.85 11.36
N GLU A 436 -6.82 12.66 11.72
CA GLU A 436 -5.69 12.24 12.57
C GLU A 436 -6.14 11.72 13.94
N GLU A 437 -7.07 12.40 14.61
CA GLU A 437 -7.53 12.02 15.95
C GLU A 437 -8.26 10.69 15.94
N LEU A 438 -9.10 10.44 14.93
CA LEU A 438 -9.75 9.14 14.75
C LEU A 438 -8.73 8.05 14.43
N ALA A 439 -7.76 8.31 13.56
CA ALA A 439 -6.69 7.36 13.25
C ALA A 439 -5.90 6.99 14.51
N ARG A 440 -5.51 7.98 15.32
CA ARG A 440 -4.85 7.79 16.62
C ARG A 440 -5.71 6.94 17.56
N GLN A 441 -7.01 7.26 17.68
CA GLN A 441 -7.93 6.52 18.53
C GLN A 441 -7.99 5.03 18.14
N VAL A 442 -8.14 4.70 16.86
CA VAL A 442 -8.21 3.28 16.44
C VAL A 442 -6.86 2.57 16.49
N THR A 443 -5.75 3.31 16.39
CA THR A 443 -4.41 2.77 16.69
C THR A 443 -4.30 2.32 18.15
N GLU A 444 -4.82 3.10 19.10
CA GLU A 444 -4.76 2.79 20.52
C GLU A 444 -5.81 1.75 20.96
N GLU A 445 -7.05 1.90 20.52
CA GLU A 445 -8.17 1.06 20.98
C GLU A 445 -8.32 -0.25 20.19
N CYS A 446 -7.91 -0.28 18.93
CA CYS A 446 -8.10 -1.42 18.04
C CYS A 446 -6.79 -2.04 17.54
N GLN A 447 -5.63 -1.60 18.04
CA GLN A 447 -4.31 -2.12 17.64
C GLN A 447 -4.10 -2.06 16.10
N LEU A 448 -4.57 -0.98 15.47
CA LEU A 448 -4.57 -0.83 14.01
C LEU A 448 -3.20 -1.15 13.38
N LEU A 449 -2.13 -0.62 13.96
CA LEU A 449 -0.78 -0.81 13.42
C LEU A 449 -0.34 -2.28 13.45
N ASP A 450 -0.57 -2.99 14.55
CA ASP A 450 -0.25 -4.42 14.68
C ASP A 450 -1.06 -5.26 13.69
N ILE A 451 -2.36 -4.97 13.53
CA ILE A 451 -3.23 -5.65 12.57
C ILE A 451 -2.69 -5.44 11.15
N MET A 452 -2.40 -4.20 10.75
CA MET A 452 -1.96 -3.91 9.39
C MET A 452 -0.63 -4.58 9.05
N VAL A 453 0.36 -4.48 9.93
CA VAL A 453 1.68 -5.10 9.71
C VAL A 453 1.56 -6.62 9.67
N THR A 454 0.75 -7.21 10.57
CA THR A 454 0.53 -8.66 10.61
C THR A 454 -0.19 -9.18 9.37
N VAL A 455 -1.20 -8.45 8.89
CA VAL A 455 -1.93 -8.81 7.66
C VAL A 455 -1.01 -8.72 6.44
N LEU A 456 -0.19 -7.66 6.32
CA LEU A 456 0.81 -7.55 5.25
C LEU A 456 1.83 -8.70 5.30
N LEU A 457 2.32 -9.04 6.49
CA LEU A 457 3.26 -10.14 6.69
C LEU A 457 2.64 -11.48 6.25
N TYR A 458 1.45 -11.82 6.72
CA TYR A 458 0.75 -13.06 6.34
C TYR A 458 0.39 -13.11 4.84
N MET A 459 0.13 -11.95 4.24
CA MET A 459 -0.09 -11.86 2.80
C MET A 459 1.16 -12.29 2.03
N MET A 460 2.34 -11.77 2.40
CA MET A 460 3.62 -12.10 1.75
C MET A 460 4.09 -13.53 2.05
N GLU A 461 3.82 -14.06 3.24
CA GLU A 461 4.17 -15.45 3.62
C GLU A 461 3.66 -16.49 2.63
N SER A 462 2.54 -16.22 1.96
CA SER A 462 1.94 -17.15 1.00
C SER A 462 2.64 -17.26 -0.35
N CYS A 463 3.58 -16.35 -0.64
CA CYS A 463 4.35 -16.33 -1.88
C CYS A 463 5.86 -16.36 -1.61
N LEU A 464 6.31 -16.85 -0.45
CA LEU A 464 7.73 -16.96 -0.14
C LEU A 464 8.37 -18.18 -0.81
N ILE A 465 9.57 -17.98 -1.35
CA ILE A 465 10.47 -19.02 -1.87
C ILE A 465 11.81 -18.95 -1.15
N LYS A 466 12.56 -20.05 -1.17
CA LYS A 466 13.92 -20.08 -0.61
C LYS A 466 14.81 -19.12 -1.40
N SER A 467 15.63 -18.34 -0.70
CA SER A 467 16.66 -17.52 -1.33
C SER A 467 17.78 -18.40 -1.89
N GLU A 468 18.18 -18.14 -3.13
CA GLU A 468 19.35 -18.79 -3.77
C GLU A 468 20.61 -17.92 -3.69
N LEU A 469 20.51 -16.75 -3.04
CA LEU A 469 21.63 -15.84 -2.87
C LEU A 469 22.69 -16.46 -1.96
N GLN A 470 23.95 -16.30 -2.35
CA GLN A 470 25.16 -16.73 -1.61
C GLN A 470 25.35 -18.26 -1.58
N ASP A 471 24.50 -18.98 -0.84
CA ASP A 471 24.57 -20.43 -0.69
C ASP A 471 23.19 -21.06 -0.97
N GLU A 472 23.00 -21.55 -2.20
CA GLU A 472 21.73 -22.12 -2.64
C GLU A 472 21.30 -23.35 -1.82
N GLU A 473 22.25 -24.15 -1.34
CA GLU A 473 21.96 -25.39 -0.62
C GLU A 473 21.64 -25.13 0.84
N ASN A 474 22.40 -24.26 1.52
CA ASN A 474 22.30 -24.06 2.97
C ASN A 474 21.64 -22.74 3.38
N SER A 475 21.26 -21.86 2.44
CA SER A 475 20.55 -20.63 2.81
C SER A 475 19.26 -20.94 3.58
N LEU A 476 19.09 -20.24 4.70
CA LEU A 476 17.93 -20.26 5.57
C LEU A 476 16.97 -19.11 5.27
N HIS A 477 17.39 -18.17 4.42
CA HIS A 477 16.64 -16.98 4.05
C HIS A 477 15.53 -17.30 3.04
N VAL A 478 14.44 -16.53 3.10
CA VAL A 478 13.29 -16.64 2.20
C VAL A 478 12.94 -15.27 1.64
N VAL A 479 12.50 -15.25 0.39
CA VAL A 479 12.17 -14.03 -0.35
C VAL A 479 10.83 -14.16 -1.07
N VAL A 480 10.18 -13.03 -1.36
CA VAL A 480 8.94 -13.02 -2.15
C VAL A 480 9.19 -13.49 -3.58
N ASN A 481 8.33 -14.38 -4.06
CA ASN A 481 8.29 -14.80 -5.46
C ASN A 481 7.52 -13.78 -6.29
N CYS A 482 8.25 -12.91 -6.99
CA CYS A 482 7.68 -11.91 -7.90
C CYS A 482 7.00 -12.53 -9.13
N GLY A 483 7.11 -13.85 -9.32
CA GLY A 483 6.37 -14.62 -10.32
C GLY A 483 4.91 -14.92 -9.96
N GLU A 484 4.55 -14.82 -8.67
CA GLU A 484 3.21 -15.13 -8.17
C GLU A 484 2.18 -14.06 -8.56
N ALA A 485 0.93 -14.49 -8.73
CA ALA A 485 -0.18 -13.59 -9.11
C ALA A 485 -0.36 -12.43 -8.12
N LEU A 486 -0.11 -12.68 -6.83
CA LEU A 486 -0.21 -11.68 -5.76
C LEU A 486 0.66 -10.44 -6.02
N LEU A 487 1.91 -10.65 -6.48
CA LEU A 487 2.86 -9.57 -6.77
C LEU A 487 2.62 -9.01 -8.18
N LYS A 488 2.38 -9.88 -9.17
CA LYS A 488 2.16 -9.46 -10.57
C LYS A 488 0.93 -8.56 -10.74
N ASN A 489 -0.14 -8.85 -9.99
CA ASN A 489 -1.40 -8.13 -10.07
C ASN A 489 -1.52 -7.05 -8.98
N ASN A 490 -0.43 -6.73 -8.27
CA ASN A 490 -0.40 -5.72 -7.20
C ASN A 490 -1.51 -5.88 -6.14
N THR A 491 -1.89 -7.11 -5.82
CA THR A 491 -3.04 -7.41 -4.94
C THR A 491 -2.84 -6.89 -3.51
N TYR A 492 -1.58 -6.68 -3.09
CA TYR A 492 -1.20 -6.13 -1.78
C TYR A 492 -1.34 -4.61 -1.68
N TRP A 493 -1.44 -3.92 -2.83
CA TRP A 493 -1.39 -2.46 -2.91
C TRP A 493 -2.41 -1.72 -2.02
N PRO A 494 -3.68 -2.16 -1.89
CA PRO A 494 -4.65 -1.46 -1.04
C PRO A 494 -4.21 -1.37 0.43
N LEU A 495 -3.66 -2.46 0.96
CA LEU A 495 -3.25 -2.54 2.36
C LEU A 495 -1.99 -1.70 2.61
N VAL A 496 -1.05 -1.72 1.67
CA VAL A 496 0.15 -0.87 1.72
C VAL A 496 -0.24 0.62 1.59
N SER A 497 -1.16 0.95 0.70
CA SER A 497 -1.67 2.32 0.52
C SER A 497 -2.32 2.85 1.80
N ASP A 498 -3.17 2.04 2.44
CA ASP A 498 -3.78 2.39 3.72
C ASP A 498 -2.71 2.63 4.79
N PHE A 499 -1.70 1.76 4.84
CA PHE A 499 -0.62 1.84 5.83
C PHE A 499 0.18 3.12 5.66
N ILE A 500 0.57 3.47 4.43
CA ILE A 500 1.23 4.73 4.09
C ILE A 500 0.38 5.93 4.50
N ASN A 501 -0.93 5.89 4.20
CA ASN A 501 -1.84 6.98 4.55
C ASN A 501 -1.89 7.19 6.07
N ILE A 502 -1.94 6.11 6.85
CA ILE A 502 -1.95 6.17 8.32
C ILE A 502 -0.61 6.69 8.86
N LEU A 503 0.52 6.26 8.29
CA LEU A 503 1.86 6.76 8.66
C LEU A 503 2.09 8.23 8.29
N SER A 504 1.24 8.85 7.46
CA SER A 504 1.31 10.29 7.20
C SER A 504 0.95 11.14 8.43
N HIS A 505 0.15 10.58 9.35
CA HIS A 505 -0.23 11.24 10.60
C HIS A 505 0.91 11.14 11.62
N GLN A 506 1.34 12.29 12.15
CA GLN A 506 2.48 12.37 13.06
C GLN A 506 2.23 11.57 14.35
N SER A 507 1.03 11.66 14.92
CA SER A 507 0.65 10.94 16.14
C SER A 507 0.74 9.41 15.97
N VAL A 508 0.33 8.88 14.82
CA VAL A 508 0.37 7.44 14.55
C VAL A 508 1.78 6.98 14.20
N ALA A 509 2.51 7.71 13.36
CA ALA A 509 3.90 7.37 13.02
C ALA A 509 4.81 7.39 14.24
N LYS A 510 4.59 8.32 15.18
CA LYS A 510 5.28 8.32 16.48
C LYS A 510 5.05 7.01 17.23
N ARG A 511 3.80 6.57 17.34
CA ARG A 511 3.47 5.32 18.04
C ARG A 511 4.13 4.11 17.39
N PHE A 512 4.25 4.10 16.06
CA PHE A 512 4.99 3.08 15.31
C PHE A 512 6.50 3.07 15.66
N LEU A 513 7.14 4.25 15.65
CA LEU A 513 8.58 4.42 15.86
C LEU A 513 9.03 4.19 17.32
N GLU A 514 8.11 4.31 18.27
CA GLU A 514 8.31 4.00 19.69
C GLU A 514 8.08 2.51 19.99
N ASP A 515 7.34 1.79 19.14
CA ASP A 515 6.98 0.39 19.40
C ASP A 515 8.04 -0.59 18.88
N HIS A 516 8.82 -1.09 19.84
CA HIS A 516 9.88 -2.06 19.63
C HIS A 516 9.39 -3.38 18.98
N GLY A 517 8.23 -3.91 19.37
CA GLY A 517 7.72 -5.17 18.83
C GLY A 517 7.25 -5.01 17.38
N LEU A 518 6.62 -3.88 17.11
CA LEU A 518 6.16 -3.54 15.77
C LEU A 518 7.32 -3.30 14.81
N LEU A 519 8.38 -2.61 15.25
CA LEU A 519 9.60 -2.42 14.46
C LEU A 519 10.26 -3.74 14.08
N VAL A 520 10.36 -4.71 15.00
CA VAL A 520 10.87 -6.06 14.70
C VAL A 520 10.01 -6.74 13.64
N THR A 521 8.68 -6.70 13.81
CA THR A 521 7.74 -7.31 12.85
C THR A 521 7.83 -6.64 11.48
N TRP A 522 8.00 -5.32 11.44
CA TRP A 522 8.22 -4.57 10.21
C TRP A 522 9.54 -4.93 9.53
N MET A 523 10.64 -5.05 10.27
CA MET A 523 11.92 -5.47 9.66
C MET A 523 11.86 -6.90 9.12
N ASN A 524 11.10 -7.80 9.75
CA ASN A 524 10.81 -9.13 9.21
C ASN A 524 9.99 -9.07 7.91
N PHE A 525 9.03 -8.14 7.82
CA PHE A 525 8.30 -7.91 6.57
C PHE A 525 9.25 -7.40 5.46
N VAL A 526 10.09 -6.40 5.77
CA VAL A 526 11.06 -5.84 4.81
C VAL A 526 12.11 -6.90 4.39
N SER A 527 12.49 -7.82 5.28
CA SER A 527 13.47 -8.86 4.97
C SER A 527 13.00 -9.84 3.89
N PHE A 528 11.69 -10.04 3.70
CA PHE A 528 11.16 -10.83 2.58
C PHE A 528 11.49 -10.24 1.20
N PHE A 529 11.82 -8.96 1.13
CA PHE A 529 12.24 -8.27 -0.09
C PHE A 529 13.77 -8.13 -0.17
N GLN A 530 14.50 -8.44 0.91
CA GLN A 530 15.95 -8.37 0.97
C GLN A 530 16.58 -9.52 0.17
N GLY A 531 17.23 -9.18 -0.95
CA GLY A 531 17.89 -10.14 -1.83
C GLY A 531 16.97 -10.87 -2.81
N MET A 532 15.73 -10.39 -3.01
CA MET A 532 14.79 -10.99 -3.96
C MET A 532 15.21 -10.78 -5.42
N ASN A 533 14.52 -11.45 -6.36
CA ASN A 533 14.74 -11.37 -7.81
C ASN A 533 16.24 -11.46 -8.19
N LEU A 534 16.91 -12.49 -7.67
CA LEU A 534 18.31 -12.77 -7.93
C LEU A 534 18.58 -13.02 -9.42
N ASN A 535 19.62 -12.41 -9.95
CA ASN A 535 20.14 -12.68 -11.29
C ASN A 535 21.44 -13.48 -11.19
N LYS A 536 21.53 -14.58 -11.94
CA LYS A 536 22.75 -15.39 -12.13
C LYS A 536 23.26 -15.16 -13.55
N ARG A 537 24.55 -14.86 -13.73
CA ARG A 537 25.12 -14.57 -15.07
C ARG A 537 25.21 -15.85 -15.90
N GLU A 538 24.66 -15.80 -17.12
CA GLU A 538 24.75 -16.91 -18.06
C GLU A 538 26.10 -16.91 -18.80
N LEU A 539 26.81 -18.03 -18.74
CA LEU A 539 28.15 -18.18 -19.34
C LEU A 539 28.17 -19.01 -20.62
N ASN A 540 27.16 -19.87 -20.83
CA ASN A 540 27.13 -20.84 -21.92
C ASN A 540 26.19 -20.40 -23.04
N GLU A 541 24.91 -20.76 -22.92
CA GLU A 541 23.87 -20.48 -23.92
C GLU A 541 23.11 -19.18 -23.58
N HIS A 542 22.48 -18.60 -24.60
CA HIS A 542 21.61 -17.45 -24.40
C HIS A 542 20.27 -17.92 -23.82
N VAL A 543 19.67 -17.14 -22.91
CA VAL A 543 18.35 -17.47 -22.36
C VAL A 543 17.30 -17.52 -23.46
N GLU A 544 16.50 -18.58 -23.50
CA GLU A 544 15.43 -18.72 -24.51
C GLU A 544 14.23 -17.82 -24.22
N PHE A 545 13.99 -17.50 -22.94
CA PHE A 545 12.86 -16.69 -22.48
C PHE A 545 13.31 -15.63 -21.48
N GLU A 546 12.99 -14.37 -21.77
CA GLU A 546 13.24 -13.25 -20.86
C GLU A 546 12.08 -13.10 -19.86
N SER A 547 12.38 -13.22 -18.56
CA SER A 547 11.40 -12.99 -17.51
C SER A 547 11.08 -11.49 -17.36
N GLN A 548 9.79 -11.17 -17.19
CA GLN A 548 9.31 -9.82 -16.87
C GLN A 548 9.06 -9.62 -15.37
N THR A 549 9.46 -10.58 -14.52
CA THR A 549 9.21 -10.53 -13.07
C THR A 549 9.90 -9.37 -12.37
N TYR A 550 10.93 -8.79 -12.96
CA TYR A 550 11.65 -7.66 -12.37
C TYR A 550 10.78 -6.39 -12.25
N TYR A 551 9.80 -6.18 -13.15
CA TYR A 551 8.86 -5.06 -13.01
C TYR A 551 8.06 -5.15 -11.70
N ALA A 552 7.56 -6.34 -11.38
CA ALA A 552 6.86 -6.59 -10.13
C ALA A 552 7.81 -6.46 -8.93
N ALA A 553 9.08 -6.88 -9.06
CA ALA A 553 10.07 -6.76 -7.99
C ALA A 553 10.40 -5.30 -7.65
N PHE A 554 10.70 -4.47 -8.65
CA PHE A 554 10.95 -3.03 -8.44
C PHE A 554 9.72 -2.30 -7.92
N ALA A 555 8.53 -2.60 -8.45
CA ALA A 555 7.27 -2.03 -7.95
C ALA A 555 7.03 -2.41 -6.49
N ALA A 556 7.21 -3.68 -6.13
CA ALA A 556 6.97 -4.16 -4.78
C ALA A 556 7.97 -3.59 -3.76
N GLU A 557 9.26 -3.48 -4.10
CA GLU A 557 10.22 -2.81 -3.21
C GLU A 557 9.87 -1.32 -3.05
N LEU A 558 9.56 -0.63 -4.14
CA LEU A 558 9.23 0.80 -4.09
C LEU A 558 7.97 1.04 -3.25
N GLU A 559 6.89 0.31 -3.51
CA GLU A 559 5.59 0.53 -2.88
C GLU A 559 5.53 -0.05 -1.47
N ALA A 560 5.94 -1.31 -1.27
CA ALA A 560 5.81 -1.99 0.02
C ALA A 560 6.94 -1.67 1.01
N CYS A 561 8.14 -1.30 0.53
CA CYS A 561 9.28 -1.01 1.40
C CYS A 561 9.62 0.48 1.42
N ALA A 562 9.94 1.09 0.27
CA ALA A 562 10.48 2.44 0.23
C ALA A 562 9.44 3.52 0.58
N GLN A 563 8.20 3.43 0.10
CA GLN A 563 7.17 4.43 0.41
C GLN A 563 6.84 4.50 1.92
N PRO A 564 6.65 3.38 2.65
CA PRO A 564 6.54 3.41 4.11
C PRO A 564 7.79 3.97 4.80
N MET A 565 9.00 3.65 4.31
CA MET A 565 10.26 4.21 4.81
C MET A 565 10.23 5.74 4.75
N TRP A 566 9.84 6.31 3.60
CA TRP A 566 9.71 7.75 3.42
C TRP A 566 8.61 8.35 4.29
N GLY A 567 7.48 7.65 4.47
CA GLY A 567 6.42 8.02 5.41
C GLY A 567 6.97 8.20 6.82
N LEU A 568 7.75 7.24 7.32
CA LEU A 568 8.40 7.31 8.63
C LEU A 568 9.48 8.40 8.71
N LEU A 569 10.37 8.48 7.72
CA LEU A 569 11.45 9.47 7.64
C LEU A 569 10.93 10.91 7.66
N SER A 570 9.71 11.13 7.16
CA SER A 570 9.09 12.45 7.12
C SER A 570 8.91 13.07 8.52
N HIS A 571 8.83 12.22 9.55
CA HIS A 571 8.67 12.61 10.96
C HIS A 571 10.00 12.70 11.72
N CYS A 572 11.12 12.34 11.09
CA CYS A 572 12.46 12.35 11.70
C CYS A 572 13.29 13.58 11.28
N LYS A 573 12.70 14.78 11.28
CA LYS A 573 13.32 15.99 10.71
C LYS A 573 13.98 16.93 11.71
N VAL A 574 13.84 16.67 13.01
CA VAL A 574 14.36 17.54 14.07
C VAL A 574 15.09 16.74 15.13
N ARG A 575 15.91 17.42 15.93
CA ARG A 575 16.78 16.78 16.92
C ARG A 575 16.00 16.06 18.03
N GLU A 576 14.81 16.55 18.37
CA GLU A 576 13.93 15.97 19.39
C GLU A 576 13.45 14.57 19.01
N THR A 577 13.38 14.24 17.72
CA THR A 577 12.93 12.93 17.22
C THR A 577 14.10 11.96 17.00
N GLN A 578 15.29 12.24 17.55
CA GLN A 578 16.49 11.41 17.37
C GLN A 578 16.33 9.97 17.88
N GLU A 579 15.49 9.76 18.90
CA GLU A 579 15.26 8.43 19.48
C GLU A 579 14.58 7.49 18.49
N TYR A 580 13.62 8.00 17.71
CA TYR A 580 12.96 7.23 16.64
C TYR A 580 13.95 6.74 15.60
N THR A 581 14.87 7.63 15.17
CA THR A 581 15.92 7.27 14.21
C THR A 581 16.86 6.22 14.80
N ARG A 582 17.24 6.34 16.07
CA ARG A 582 18.08 5.35 16.76
C ARG A 582 17.39 3.98 16.87
N ASN A 583 16.09 3.96 17.15
CA ASN A 583 15.31 2.72 17.20
C ASN A 583 15.30 2.02 15.84
N VAL A 584 14.96 2.73 14.77
CA VAL A 584 14.93 2.16 13.42
C VAL A 584 16.32 1.68 13.00
N VAL A 585 17.36 2.50 13.18
CA VAL A 585 18.75 2.12 12.88
C VAL A 585 19.16 0.84 13.59
N ARG A 586 18.84 0.71 14.89
CA ARG A 586 19.16 -0.48 15.67
C ARG A 586 18.47 -1.73 15.10
N TYR A 587 17.17 -1.68 14.87
CA TYR A 587 16.44 -2.85 14.35
C TYR A 587 16.78 -3.18 12.90
N CYS A 588 17.14 -2.19 12.08
CA CYS A 588 17.69 -2.46 10.75
C CYS A 588 19.01 -3.22 10.84
N LEU A 589 19.91 -2.83 11.75
CA LEU A 589 21.19 -3.52 11.95
C LEU A 589 20.99 -4.95 12.48
N GLU A 590 20.08 -5.16 13.43
CA GLU A 590 19.69 -6.49 13.91
C GLU A 590 19.18 -7.37 12.76
N ALA A 591 18.24 -6.85 11.95
CA ALA A 591 17.69 -7.60 10.81
C ALA A 591 18.71 -7.85 9.69
N LEU A 592 19.67 -6.93 9.48
CA LEU A 592 20.76 -7.12 8.53
C LEU A 592 21.73 -8.21 9.00
N GLN A 593 22.05 -8.23 10.31
CA GLN A 593 22.88 -9.28 10.90
C GLN A 593 22.20 -10.64 10.76
N ASP A 594 20.91 -10.74 11.12
CA ASP A 594 20.12 -11.97 10.93
C ASP A 594 20.09 -12.42 9.46
N TRP A 595 20.00 -11.47 8.52
CA TRP A 595 20.04 -11.76 7.10
C TRP A 595 21.39 -12.30 6.63
N PHE A 596 22.51 -11.69 7.04
CA PHE A 596 23.85 -12.19 6.72
C PHE A 596 24.06 -13.61 7.26
N ASP A 597 23.61 -13.87 8.49
CA ASP A 597 23.67 -15.21 9.09
C ASP A 597 22.77 -16.20 8.33
N ALA A 598 21.57 -15.78 7.92
CA ALA A 598 20.63 -16.63 7.19
C ALA A 598 21.09 -17.02 5.79
N ILE A 599 21.87 -16.17 5.11
CA ILE A 599 22.49 -16.50 3.81
C ILE A 599 23.86 -17.17 3.96
N ASN A 600 24.32 -17.46 5.18
CA ASN A 600 25.65 -17.98 5.51
C ASN A 600 26.78 -17.13 4.92
N PHE A 601 26.64 -15.80 4.98
CA PHE A 601 27.67 -14.90 4.49
C PHE A 601 28.89 -14.89 5.42
N VAL A 602 30.07 -15.09 4.86
CA VAL A 602 31.34 -15.01 5.59
C VAL A 602 32.07 -13.72 5.17
N ASP A 603 32.79 -13.74 4.04
CA ASP A 603 33.61 -12.61 3.59
C ASP A 603 33.44 -12.25 2.10
N GLU A 604 33.15 -13.24 1.24
CA GLU A 604 33.09 -13.03 -0.21
C GLU A 604 31.70 -13.34 -0.78
N PRO A 605 31.14 -12.45 -1.64
CA PRO A 605 29.88 -12.73 -2.32
C PRO A 605 30.04 -13.86 -3.33
N ALA A 606 29.00 -14.67 -3.51
CA ALA A 606 28.99 -15.70 -4.53
C ALA A 606 29.25 -15.09 -5.93
N PRO A 607 30.14 -15.70 -6.74
CA PRO A 607 30.50 -15.15 -8.03
C PRO A 607 29.30 -15.17 -8.98
N ASN A 608 29.26 -14.20 -9.90
CA ASN A 608 28.26 -14.13 -10.98
C ASN A 608 26.80 -14.01 -10.51
N GLN A 609 26.57 -13.63 -9.25
CA GLN A 609 25.25 -13.34 -8.71
C GLN A 609 25.07 -11.83 -8.48
N VAL A 610 23.88 -11.30 -8.79
CA VAL A 610 23.51 -9.92 -8.42
C VAL A 610 22.00 -9.80 -8.20
N THR A 611 21.64 -9.07 -7.15
CA THR A 611 20.27 -8.60 -6.89
C THR A 611 20.31 -7.08 -6.77
N PHE A 612 19.32 -6.40 -7.33
CA PHE A 612 19.15 -4.95 -7.19
C PHE A 612 18.31 -4.57 -5.97
N HIS A 613 17.88 -5.55 -5.17
CA HIS A 613 16.88 -5.37 -4.11
C HIS A 613 17.50 -5.51 -2.72
N LEU A 614 17.84 -4.37 -2.10
CA LEU A 614 18.51 -4.30 -0.80
C LEU A 614 17.77 -3.36 0.19
N PRO A 615 16.44 -3.50 0.38
CA PRO A 615 15.66 -2.54 1.15
C PRO A 615 16.15 -2.34 2.59
N LEU A 616 16.66 -3.38 3.28
CA LEU A 616 17.19 -3.20 4.64
C LEU A 616 18.45 -2.31 4.66
N HIS A 617 19.33 -2.44 3.66
CA HIS A 617 20.51 -1.57 3.53
C HIS A 617 20.09 -0.12 3.30
N ARG A 618 19.04 0.07 2.49
CA ARG A 618 18.52 1.39 2.12
C ARG A 618 17.78 2.06 3.28
N TYR A 619 17.03 1.28 4.07
CA TYR A 619 16.46 1.74 5.34
C TYR A 619 17.56 2.27 6.27
N TYR A 620 18.59 1.46 6.52
CA TYR A 620 19.71 1.87 7.37
C TYR A 620 20.39 3.14 6.84
N ALA A 621 20.70 3.18 5.54
CA ALA A 621 21.34 4.30 4.88
C ALA A 621 20.51 5.60 5.00
N MET A 622 19.21 5.55 4.74
CA MET A 622 18.37 6.75 4.72
C MET A 622 18.12 7.31 6.12
N PHE A 623 17.89 6.45 7.12
CA PHE A 623 17.78 6.89 8.51
C PHE A 623 19.11 7.44 9.03
N LEU A 624 20.24 6.87 8.63
CA LEU A 624 21.57 7.40 8.96
C LEU A 624 21.82 8.76 8.32
N SER A 625 21.42 8.97 7.06
CA SER A 625 21.51 10.28 6.41
C SER A 625 20.69 11.33 7.18
N LYS A 626 19.48 10.95 7.62
CA LYS A 626 18.59 11.84 8.38
C LYS A 626 19.13 12.17 9.77
N ALA A 627 19.69 11.18 10.47
CA ALA A 627 20.36 11.33 11.75
C ALA A 627 21.40 12.46 11.72
N VAL A 628 22.27 12.46 10.71
CA VAL A 628 23.33 13.45 10.58
C VAL A 628 22.80 14.77 10.03
N LYS A 629 22.08 14.74 8.90
CA LYS A 629 21.65 15.95 8.17
C LYS A 629 20.64 16.80 8.93
N CYS A 630 19.69 16.18 9.63
CA CYS A 630 18.55 16.88 10.22
C CYS A 630 18.54 16.88 11.75
N GLN A 631 19.17 15.88 12.38
CA GLN A 631 19.12 15.70 13.84
C GLN A 631 20.47 15.99 14.50
N GLU A 632 21.50 16.32 13.69
CA GLU A 632 22.85 16.67 14.14
C GLU A 632 23.47 15.60 15.04
N LEU A 633 23.13 14.33 14.79
CA LEU A 633 23.72 13.21 15.50
C LEU A 633 25.17 13.02 15.08
N ASP A 634 26.02 12.72 16.06
CA ASP A 634 27.38 12.27 15.78
C ASP A 634 27.31 10.92 15.06
N LEU A 635 27.94 10.86 13.88
CA LEU A 635 27.92 9.69 13.01
C LEU A 635 28.49 8.46 13.75
N ASP A 636 29.56 8.64 14.52
CA ASP A 636 30.18 7.54 15.27
C ASP A 636 29.25 6.94 16.34
N SER A 637 28.24 7.69 16.80
CA SER A 637 27.29 7.22 17.82
C SER A 637 26.16 6.34 17.27
N VAL A 638 26.09 6.15 15.96
CA VAL A 638 25.00 5.41 15.27
C VAL A 638 25.52 4.41 14.23
N LEU A 639 26.83 4.33 14.03
CA LEU A 639 27.45 3.31 13.19
C LEU A 639 27.63 1.99 13.95
N PRO A 640 27.54 0.84 13.27
CA PRO A 640 27.94 -0.43 13.85
C PRO A 640 29.46 -0.54 13.92
N ASP A 641 29.96 -1.69 14.37
CA ASP A 641 31.38 -1.99 14.35
C ASP A 641 31.95 -2.15 12.93
N GLN A 642 33.28 -2.28 12.85
CA GLN A 642 33.98 -2.38 11.56
C GLN A 642 33.63 -3.66 10.79
N GLU A 643 33.38 -4.77 11.47
CA GLU A 643 33.05 -6.04 10.83
C GLU A 643 31.70 -5.94 10.10
N MET A 644 30.70 -5.37 10.76
CA MET A 644 29.41 -5.12 10.13
C MET A 644 29.52 -4.10 8.99
N LEU A 645 30.34 -3.03 9.13
CA LEU A 645 30.59 -2.10 8.02
C LEU A 645 31.23 -2.78 6.80
N MET A 646 32.12 -3.74 7.01
CA MET A 646 32.70 -4.55 5.93
C MET A 646 31.62 -5.38 5.24
N LYS A 647 30.71 -6.03 5.99
CA LYS A 647 29.58 -6.79 5.42
C LYS A 647 28.59 -5.89 4.65
N LEU A 648 28.24 -4.73 5.22
CA LEU A 648 27.29 -3.77 4.64
C LEU A 648 27.71 -3.21 3.28
N MET A 649 29.01 -3.08 3.01
CA MET A 649 29.47 -2.55 1.72
C MET A 649 29.44 -3.58 0.58
N ILE A 650 29.41 -4.88 0.88
CA ILE A 650 29.65 -5.93 -0.13
C ILE A 650 28.58 -5.93 -1.22
N HIS A 651 27.30 -5.99 -0.85
CA HIS A 651 26.21 -6.11 -1.82
C HIS A 651 25.99 -4.82 -2.62
N PRO A 652 25.99 -3.61 -2.02
CA PRO A 652 25.98 -2.37 -2.79
C PRO A 652 27.18 -2.24 -3.73
N LEU A 653 28.38 -2.63 -3.32
CA LEU A 653 29.57 -2.61 -4.19
C LEU A 653 29.45 -3.63 -5.33
N GLN A 654 28.89 -4.81 -5.05
CA GLN A 654 28.64 -5.84 -6.06
C GLN A 654 27.68 -5.33 -7.15
N ILE A 655 26.63 -4.59 -6.79
CA ILE A 655 25.74 -3.94 -7.77
C ILE A 655 26.55 -3.00 -8.67
N GLN A 656 27.43 -2.17 -8.11
CA GLN A 656 28.25 -1.22 -8.90
C GLN A 656 29.21 -1.93 -9.86
N ALA A 657 29.84 -3.02 -9.43
CA ALA A 657 30.66 -3.86 -10.30
C ALA A 657 29.83 -4.50 -11.41
N SER A 658 28.66 -5.06 -11.08
CA SER A 658 27.76 -5.69 -12.05
C SER A 658 27.17 -4.69 -13.04
N LEU A 659 26.92 -3.42 -12.66
CA LEU A 659 26.56 -2.37 -13.62
C LEU A 659 27.67 -2.15 -14.66
N ALA A 660 28.94 -2.13 -14.24
CA ALA A 660 30.06 -2.04 -15.18
C ALA A 660 30.17 -3.26 -16.09
N GLU A 661 29.89 -4.46 -15.58
CA GLU A 661 29.82 -5.68 -16.39
C GLU A 661 28.69 -5.61 -17.43
N ILE A 662 27.50 -5.15 -17.04
CA ILE A 662 26.34 -4.97 -17.93
C ILE A 662 26.66 -3.95 -19.03
N HIS A 663 27.31 -2.83 -18.67
CA HIS A 663 27.78 -1.82 -19.64
C HIS A 663 28.87 -2.35 -20.57
N SER A 664 29.66 -3.33 -20.12
CA SER A 664 30.68 -4.02 -20.91
C SER A 664 30.12 -5.19 -21.73
N ASN A 665 28.78 -5.36 -21.77
CA ASN A 665 28.06 -6.44 -22.44
C ASN A 665 28.40 -7.86 -21.94
N MET A 666 28.97 -7.98 -20.74
CA MET A 666 29.34 -9.27 -20.16
C MET A 666 28.12 -10.13 -19.81
N TRP A 667 26.95 -9.52 -19.65
CA TRP A 667 25.66 -10.15 -19.35
C TRP A 667 24.77 -10.33 -20.59
N VAL A 668 25.31 -10.24 -21.81
CA VAL A 668 24.53 -10.33 -23.06
C VAL A 668 23.73 -11.63 -23.20
N ARG A 669 24.20 -12.72 -22.59
CA ARG A 669 23.51 -14.02 -22.59
C ARG A 669 22.24 -14.05 -21.73
N ASN A 670 22.09 -13.13 -20.78
CA ASN A 670 20.93 -13.02 -19.88
C ASN A 670 19.71 -12.30 -20.50
N GLY A 671 19.79 -11.92 -21.78
CA GLY A 671 18.74 -11.17 -22.49
C GLY A 671 18.81 -9.65 -22.27
N LEU A 672 17.90 -8.91 -22.92
CA LEU A 672 17.80 -7.45 -22.79
C LEU A 672 17.25 -7.02 -21.43
N GLN A 673 16.47 -7.88 -20.77
CA GLN A 673 15.88 -7.63 -19.45
C GLN A 673 16.89 -7.15 -18.39
N ILE A 674 18.14 -7.64 -18.39
CA ILE A 674 19.16 -7.24 -17.41
C ILE A 674 19.56 -5.77 -17.57
N LYS A 675 19.58 -5.26 -18.81
CA LYS A 675 19.78 -3.84 -19.10
C LYS A 675 18.56 -3.02 -18.66
N GLY A 676 17.36 -3.59 -18.80
CA GLY A 676 16.12 -3.02 -18.27
C GLY A 676 16.17 -2.84 -16.75
N GLN A 677 16.59 -3.87 -16.01
CA GLN A 677 16.78 -3.79 -14.55
C GLN A 677 17.81 -2.72 -14.14
N ALA A 678 18.97 -2.73 -14.80
CA ALA A 678 20.01 -1.72 -14.55
C ALA A 678 19.49 -0.30 -14.83
N MET A 679 18.69 -0.11 -15.88
CA MET A 679 18.06 1.17 -16.17
C MET A 679 17.09 1.58 -15.05
N THR A 680 16.17 0.70 -14.64
CA THR A 680 15.21 1.00 -13.57
C THR A 680 15.92 1.37 -12.26
N TYR A 681 17.04 0.70 -11.94
CA TYR A 681 17.84 0.98 -10.74
C TYR A 681 18.45 2.40 -10.71
N VAL A 682 18.90 2.92 -11.86
CA VAL A 682 19.56 4.24 -11.94
C VAL A 682 18.64 5.39 -12.36
N GLN A 683 17.48 5.07 -12.92
CA GLN A 683 16.55 6.06 -13.45
C GLN A 683 16.06 7.00 -12.35
N SER A 684 15.95 8.29 -12.69
CA SER A 684 15.63 9.37 -11.75
C SER A 684 14.34 9.19 -10.94
N HIS A 685 13.37 8.45 -11.48
CA HIS A 685 12.12 8.15 -10.77
C HIS A 685 12.34 7.23 -9.55
N PHE A 686 13.33 6.34 -9.61
CA PHE A 686 13.60 5.33 -8.58
C PHE A 686 14.88 5.64 -7.79
N CYS A 687 15.78 6.47 -8.32
CA CYS A 687 17.15 6.60 -7.82
C CYS A 687 17.23 7.00 -6.34
N ASN A 688 16.32 7.84 -5.89
CA ASN A 688 16.23 8.30 -4.50
C ASN A 688 15.99 7.16 -3.49
N SER A 689 15.44 6.04 -3.96
CA SER A 689 15.06 4.87 -3.18
C SER A 689 15.86 3.63 -3.58
N MET A 690 16.84 3.78 -4.48
CA MET A 690 17.64 2.70 -5.07
C MET A 690 19.13 3.05 -5.00
N ILE A 691 19.70 3.55 -6.10
CA ILE A 691 21.14 3.83 -6.21
C ILE A 691 21.65 4.91 -5.24
N ASP A 692 20.88 5.96 -4.95
CA ASP A 692 21.36 7.06 -4.12
C ASP A 692 21.64 6.63 -2.66
N PRO A 693 20.74 5.89 -1.98
CA PRO A 693 21.02 5.25 -0.69
C PRO A 693 22.23 4.28 -0.75
N ASP A 694 22.36 3.50 -1.82
CA ASP A 694 23.45 2.52 -1.96
C ASP A 694 24.82 3.22 -2.06
N ILE A 695 24.92 4.29 -2.87
CA ILE A 695 26.12 5.12 -2.97
C ILE A 695 26.41 5.81 -1.64
N TYR A 696 25.39 6.34 -0.95
CA TYR A 696 25.58 6.95 0.36
C TYR A 696 26.12 5.95 1.39
N LEU A 697 25.60 4.72 1.43
CA LEU A 697 26.09 3.67 2.32
C LEU A 697 27.56 3.33 2.01
N LEU A 698 27.91 3.19 0.73
CA LEU A 698 29.30 2.97 0.32
C LEU A 698 30.22 4.13 0.74
N GLN A 699 29.76 5.38 0.64
CA GLN A 699 30.50 6.56 1.11
C GLN A 699 30.71 6.55 2.62
N VAL A 700 29.71 6.12 3.39
CA VAL A 700 29.80 5.94 4.84
C VAL A 700 30.86 4.89 5.17
N CYS A 701 30.77 3.69 4.59
CA CYS A 701 31.75 2.61 4.79
C CYS A 701 33.16 3.09 4.43
N ALA A 702 33.33 3.69 3.25
CA ALA A 702 34.61 4.20 2.79
C ALA A 702 35.22 5.28 3.70
N SER A 703 34.39 6.04 4.42
CA SER A 703 34.87 7.08 5.34
C SER A 703 35.45 6.52 6.64
N ARG A 704 35.08 5.29 7.03
CA ARG A 704 35.41 4.68 8.33
C ARG A 704 36.27 3.44 8.26
N LEU A 705 36.17 2.66 7.19
CA LEU A 705 37.01 1.49 6.96
C LEU A 705 38.47 1.88 6.67
N ASP A 706 39.34 0.89 6.72
CA ASP A 706 40.71 1.06 6.25
C ASP A 706 40.70 1.40 4.75
N PRO A 707 41.36 2.49 4.32
CA PRO A 707 41.27 2.95 2.95
C PRO A 707 42.05 2.06 1.97
N ASP A 708 43.07 1.32 2.41
CA ASP A 708 43.76 0.36 1.56
C ASP A 708 42.87 -0.87 1.34
N TYR A 709 42.21 -1.39 2.39
CA TYR A 709 41.20 -2.46 2.28
C TYR A 709 40.06 -2.07 1.33
N PHE A 710 39.42 -0.92 1.54
CA PHE A 710 38.28 -0.49 0.72
C PHE A 710 38.66 -0.40 -0.77
N ILE A 711 39.80 0.22 -1.09
CA ILE A 711 40.25 0.36 -2.47
C ILE A 711 40.62 -0.99 -3.09
N SER A 712 41.28 -1.88 -2.34
CA SER A 712 41.55 -3.24 -2.81
C SER A 712 40.25 -3.98 -3.14
N SER A 713 39.26 -3.94 -2.23
CA SER A 713 37.96 -4.58 -2.47
C SER A 713 37.25 -4.03 -3.70
N VAL A 714 37.34 -2.73 -3.99
CA VAL A 714 36.81 -2.16 -5.24
C VAL A 714 37.48 -2.80 -6.46
N PHE A 715 38.80 -2.78 -6.55
CA PHE A 715 39.49 -3.31 -7.73
C PHE A 715 39.36 -4.84 -7.88
N GLU A 716 39.25 -5.58 -6.77
CA GLU A 716 38.95 -7.01 -6.74
C GLU A 716 37.56 -7.30 -7.31
N ARG A 717 36.51 -6.60 -6.85
CA ARG A 717 35.14 -6.82 -7.32
C ARG A 717 34.94 -6.43 -8.78
N PHE A 718 35.66 -5.42 -9.26
CA PHE A 718 35.69 -5.06 -10.68
C PHE A 718 36.59 -5.98 -11.52
N LYS A 719 37.27 -6.96 -10.91
CA LYS A 719 38.09 -8.00 -11.57
C LYS A 719 39.29 -7.44 -12.34
N VAL A 720 39.85 -6.32 -11.88
CA VAL A 720 40.93 -5.60 -12.59
C VAL A 720 42.26 -5.59 -11.85
N VAL A 721 42.38 -6.29 -10.72
CA VAL A 721 43.64 -6.35 -9.93
C VAL A 721 44.82 -6.80 -10.79
N ASP A 722 44.62 -7.81 -11.65
CA ASP A 722 45.67 -8.34 -12.55
C ASP A 722 46.18 -7.30 -13.59
N LEU A 723 45.42 -6.23 -13.85
CA LEU A 723 45.84 -5.11 -14.71
C LEU A 723 46.78 -4.13 -13.99
N LEU A 724 46.74 -4.13 -12.66
CA LEU A 724 47.39 -3.14 -11.79
C LEU A 724 48.79 -3.61 -11.34
N THR A 725 49.37 -4.58 -12.06
CA THR A 725 50.75 -5.05 -11.88
C THR A 725 51.75 -4.32 -12.78
N MET A 726 52.99 -4.18 -12.31
CA MET A 726 54.14 -3.64 -13.07
C MET A 726 54.85 -4.70 -13.93
N ALA A 727 54.36 -5.95 -13.93
CA ALA A 727 54.92 -7.02 -14.75
C ALA A 727 54.78 -6.70 -16.26
N SER A 728 55.83 -6.99 -17.03
CA SER A 728 55.88 -6.74 -18.48
C SER A 728 54.91 -7.61 -19.28
N GLN A 729 54.54 -8.77 -18.72
CA GLN A 729 53.47 -9.63 -19.21
C GLN A 729 52.51 -9.83 -18.04
N HIS A 730 51.23 -9.59 -18.29
CA HIS A 730 50.15 -9.86 -17.35
C HIS A 730 49.02 -10.53 -18.13
N GLN A 731 48.34 -11.46 -17.47
CA GLN A 731 47.17 -12.12 -18.02
C GLN A 731 46.12 -12.10 -16.92
N ASN A 732 44.99 -11.44 -17.19
CA ASN A 732 43.85 -11.50 -16.29
C ASN A 732 43.24 -12.90 -16.39
N THR A 733 43.06 -13.56 -15.25
CA THR A 733 42.50 -14.92 -15.20
C THR A 733 40.97 -14.95 -15.21
N VAL A 734 40.33 -13.79 -15.01
CA VAL A 734 38.89 -13.64 -14.81
C VAL A 734 38.21 -12.87 -15.94
N LEU A 735 38.89 -11.90 -16.55
CA LEU A 735 38.38 -11.07 -17.65
C LEU A 735 39.05 -11.43 -18.97
N ASP A 736 38.26 -11.46 -20.04
CA ASP A 736 38.77 -11.46 -21.40
C ASP A 736 39.41 -10.11 -21.75
N ALA A 737 40.45 -10.11 -22.59
CA ALA A 737 41.22 -8.92 -22.95
C ALA A 737 40.37 -7.77 -23.54
N GLU A 738 39.22 -8.08 -24.14
CA GLU A 738 38.29 -7.07 -24.67
C GLU A 738 37.52 -6.30 -23.58
N HIS A 739 37.35 -6.90 -22.40
CA HIS A 739 36.58 -6.32 -21.29
C HIS A 739 37.46 -5.64 -20.23
N GLU A 740 38.76 -5.94 -20.20
CA GLU A 740 39.71 -5.38 -19.22
C GLU A 740 39.66 -3.85 -19.12
N ARG A 741 39.72 -3.15 -20.27
CA ARG A 741 39.71 -1.68 -20.29
C ARG A 741 38.38 -1.10 -19.84
N SER A 742 37.26 -1.67 -20.26
CA SER A 742 35.94 -1.16 -19.89
C SER A 742 35.62 -1.41 -18.42
N MET A 743 36.07 -2.53 -17.85
CA MET A 743 35.94 -2.79 -16.42
C MET A 743 36.81 -1.86 -15.57
N LEU A 744 38.03 -1.57 -16.04
CA LEU A 744 38.91 -0.60 -15.37
C LEU A 744 38.31 0.81 -15.42
N GLU A 745 37.79 1.23 -16.57
CA GLU A 745 37.04 2.49 -16.72
C GLU A 745 35.85 2.52 -15.75
N GLY A 746 35.12 1.42 -15.62
CA GLY A 746 34.03 1.26 -14.66
C GLY A 746 34.48 1.48 -13.21
N ALA A 747 35.58 0.84 -12.79
CA ALA A 747 36.12 0.97 -11.44
C ALA A 747 36.53 2.42 -11.12
N LEU A 748 37.23 3.07 -12.05
CA LEU A 748 37.66 4.47 -11.91
C LEU A 748 36.46 5.42 -11.91
N THR A 749 35.46 5.16 -12.75
CA THR A 749 34.21 5.93 -12.80
C THR A 749 33.46 5.82 -11.47
N PHE A 750 33.37 4.62 -10.90
CA PHE A 750 32.78 4.41 -9.58
C PHE A 750 33.52 5.20 -8.49
N LEU A 751 34.86 5.20 -8.47
CA LEU A 751 35.63 6.01 -7.52
C LEU A 751 35.37 7.50 -7.69
N VAL A 752 35.22 7.99 -8.93
CA VAL A 752 34.86 9.39 -9.20
C VAL A 752 33.46 9.70 -8.66
N ILE A 753 32.47 8.83 -8.89
CA ILE A 753 31.11 8.93 -8.36
C ILE A 753 31.14 9.00 -6.83
N LEU A 754 31.80 8.02 -6.20
CA LEU A 754 31.93 7.88 -4.74
C LEU A 754 32.55 9.13 -4.11
N LEU A 755 33.61 9.68 -4.70
CA LEU A 755 34.35 10.81 -4.14
C LEU A 755 33.74 12.17 -4.50
N SER A 756 32.95 12.27 -5.57
CA SER A 756 32.44 13.55 -6.09
C SER A 756 31.01 13.87 -5.67
N LEU A 757 30.14 12.87 -5.53
CA LEU A 757 28.73 13.10 -5.24
C LEU A 757 28.50 13.56 -3.80
N ARG A 758 27.54 14.46 -3.60
CA ARG A 758 27.23 15.06 -2.29
C ARG A 758 25.75 14.97 -1.89
N LEU A 759 24.95 14.19 -2.61
CA LEU A 759 23.49 14.08 -2.42
C LEU A 759 23.10 13.92 -0.93
N HIS A 760 23.67 12.91 -0.26
CA HIS A 760 23.43 12.64 1.16
C HIS A 760 24.59 13.04 2.09
N LEU A 761 25.58 13.78 1.58
CA LEU A 761 26.81 14.17 2.28
C LEU A 761 26.97 15.69 2.49
N GLY A 762 25.92 16.47 2.23
CA GLY A 762 25.94 17.92 2.47
C GLY A 762 25.03 18.74 1.57
N MET A 763 24.44 18.18 0.52
CA MET A 763 23.49 18.92 -0.32
C MET A 763 22.13 19.10 0.36
N SER A 764 21.50 20.26 0.16
CA SER A 764 20.10 20.48 0.50
C SER A 764 19.18 19.75 -0.47
N ASP A 765 17.90 19.57 -0.09
CA ASP A 765 16.93 18.90 -0.97
C ASP A 765 16.72 19.73 -2.28
N ASP A 766 16.80 21.06 -2.19
CA ASP A 766 16.74 21.97 -3.34
C ASP A 766 17.95 21.83 -4.29
N GLU A 767 19.15 21.66 -3.73
CA GLU A 767 20.37 21.44 -4.53
C GLU A 767 20.31 20.09 -5.25
N ILE A 768 19.75 19.06 -4.61
CA ILE A 768 19.54 17.73 -5.22
C ILE A 768 18.56 17.84 -6.38
N LEU A 769 17.40 18.48 -6.17
CA LEU A 769 16.39 18.70 -7.20
C LEU A 769 16.97 19.45 -8.40
N ARG A 770 17.74 20.51 -8.14
CA ARG A 770 18.40 21.31 -9.19
C ARG A 770 19.42 20.48 -9.97
N ALA A 771 20.25 19.68 -9.29
CA ALA A 771 21.24 18.82 -9.94
C ALA A 771 20.58 17.75 -10.82
N GLU A 772 19.48 17.17 -10.37
CA GLU A 772 18.70 16.18 -11.13
C GLU A 772 18.12 16.80 -12.41
N MET A 773 17.52 17.98 -12.29
CA MET A 773 16.92 18.69 -13.42
C MET A 773 17.96 19.10 -14.46
N VAL A 774 19.12 19.60 -14.01
CA VAL A 774 20.25 19.90 -14.90
C VAL A 774 20.73 18.65 -15.62
N ALA A 775 20.91 17.52 -14.93
CA ALA A 775 21.34 16.27 -15.55
C ALA A 775 20.35 15.81 -16.64
N GLN A 776 19.05 15.83 -16.36
CA GLN A 776 18.02 15.43 -17.31
C GLN A 776 17.96 16.31 -18.56
N LEU A 777 18.03 17.63 -18.39
CA LEU A 777 17.99 18.59 -19.47
C LEU A 777 19.28 18.61 -20.30
N CYS A 778 20.44 18.35 -19.68
CA CYS A 778 21.72 18.26 -20.39
C CYS A 778 21.78 17.02 -21.29
N MET A 779 21.19 15.89 -20.88
CA MET A 779 21.10 14.69 -21.72
C MET A 779 20.23 14.93 -22.96
N ASN A 780 19.01 15.44 -22.78
CA ASN A 780 18.06 15.71 -23.87
C ASN A 780 17.15 16.91 -23.54
N ASP A 781 16.65 17.60 -24.57
CA ASP A 781 15.55 18.56 -24.39
C ASP A 781 14.30 17.78 -23.91
N ARG A 782 13.51 18.34 -22.99
CA ARG A 782 12.38 17.63 -22.36
C ARG A 782 11.09 18.45 -22.36
N THR A 783 9.95 17.80 -22.48
CA THR A 783 8.66 18.44 -22.17
C THR A 783 8.52 18.64 -20.67
N HIS A 784 7.62 19.53 -20.26
CA HIS A 784 7.23 19.68 -18.85
C HIS A 784 6.78 18.35 -18.23
N SER A 785 5.88 17.63 -18.90
CA SER A 785 5.36 16.34 -18.44
C SER A 785 6.45 15.29 -18.29
N SER A 786 7.39 15.21 -19.25
CA SER A 786 8.50 14.26 -19.18
C SER A 786 9.44 14.55 -18.01
N LEU A 787 9.63 15.82 -17.63
CA LEU A 787 10.45 16.17 -16.48
C LEU A 787 9.75 15.80 -15.17
N LEU A 788 8.43 16.02 -15.06
CA LEU A 788 7.66 15.60 -13.89
C LEU A 788 7.66 14.08 -13.69
N ASP A 789 7.59 13.31 -14.79
CA ASP A 789 7.65 11.84 -14.71
C ASP A 789 9.03 11.35 -14.23
N LEU A 790 10.10 12.02 -14.67
CA LEU A 790 11.49 11.66 -14.35
C LEU A 790 11.93 12.16 -12.98
N ILE A 791 11.44 13.31 -12.55
CA ILE A 791 11.87 14.00 -11.32
C ILE A 791 10.64 14.12 -10.43
N PRO A 792 10.35 13.09 -9.61
CA PRO A 792 9.20 13.15 -8.72
C PRO A 792 9.39 14.29 -7.71
N GLU A 793 8.49 15.29 -7.72
CA GLU A 793 8.48 16.41 -6.76
C GLU A 793 8.38 15.94 -5.30
N ASN A 794 7.87 14.73 -5.11
CA ASN A 794 7.71 14.06 -3.83
C ASN A 794 8.06 12.57 -4.02
N PRO A 795 8.96 11.98 -3.22
CA PRO A 795 9.22 10.53 -3.21
C PRO A 795 7.94 9.69 -3.05
N ASN A 796 6.87 10.32 -2.55
CA ASN A 796 5.53 9.76 -2.52
C ASN A 796 4.56 10.56 -3.42
N PRO A 797 4.45 10.24 -4.71
CA PRO A 797 3.50 10.90 -5.61
C PRO A 797 2.02 10.65 -5.23
N LYS A 798 1.74 9.65 -4.37
CA LYS A 798 0.38 9.27 -3.94
C LYS A 798 0.00 9.74 -2.53
N SER A 799 0.92 10.10 -1.63
CA SER A 799 0.52 10.58 -0.29
C SER A 799 -0.05 11.98 -0.29
N GLY A 800 0.25 12.78 -1.33
CA GLY A 800 -0.12 14.18 -1.36
C GLY A 800 0.53 15.02 -0.26
N ILE A 801 0.89 16.25 -0.62
CA ILE A 801 1.38 17.31 0.27
C ILE A 801 2.77 17.06 0.90
N ILE A 802 3.75 17.81 0.40
CA ILE A 802 4.34 18.92 1.17
C ILE A 802 4.38 20.17 0.26
N PRO A 803 3.51 21.18 0.46
CA PRO A 803 3.69 22.51 -0.07
C PRO A 803 4.66 23.29 0.83
N GLY A 804 5.76 23.80 0.26
CA GLY A 804 6.59 24.79 0.99
C GLY A 804 8.07 24.91 0.64
N SER A 805 8.70 23.97 -0.05
CA SER A 805 10.05 24.18 -0.63
C SER A 805 9.90 24.70 -2.06
N TYR A 806 10.86 25.48 -2.55
CA TYR A 806 10.81 26.11 -3.88
C TYR A 806 10.30 25.12 -4.95
N SER A 807 9.27 25.54 -5.69
CA SER A 807 8.55 24.70 -6.64
C SER A 807 9.47 24.18 -7.74
N PHE A 808 9.27 22.94 -8.17
CA PHE A 808 9.82 22.40 -9.42
C PHE A 808 9.81 23.44 -10.55
N GLU A 809 8.71 24.20 -10.67
CA GLU A 809 8.56 25.33 -11.59
C GLU A 809 9.62 26.43 -11.41
N SER A 810 9.92 26.81 -10.17
CA SER A 810 10.98 27.79 -9.86
C SER A 810 12.35 27.27 -10.29
N VAL A 811 12.65 25.98 -10.05
CA VAL A 811 13.92 25.39 -10.47
C VAL A 811 13.99 25.30 -11.99
N LEU A 812 12.91 24.84 -12.64
CA LEU A 812 12.81 24.72 -14.10
C LEU A 812 12.97 26.06 -14.79
N SER A 813 12.26 27.08 -14.32
CA SER A 813 12.39 28.45 -14.80
C SER A 813 13.79 29.00 -14.59
N ALA A 814 14.49 28.61 -13.52
CA ALA A 814 15.85 29.04 -13.26
C ALA A 814 16.88 28.36 -14.19
N VAL A 815 16.73 27.07 -14.52
CA VAL A 815 17.74 26.29 -15.27
C VAL A 815 17.47 26.15 -16.77
N ALA A 816 16.24 26.40 -17.22
CA ALA A 816 15.84 26.11 -18.59
C ALA A 816 15.13 27.28 -19.29
N ASP A 817 15.29 27.34 -20.61
CA ASP A 817 14.49 28.17 -21.52
C ASP A 817 13.45 27.29 -22.23
N PHE A 818 12.23 27.81 -22.39
CA PHE A 818 11.17 27.13 -23.13
C PHE A 818 11.23 27.46 -24.63
N LYS A 819 11.39 26.44 -25.47
CA LYS A 819 11.26 26.52 -26.92
C LYS A 819 9.82 26.24 -27.33
N ALA A 820 9.18 27.23 -27.93
CA ALA A 820 7.80 27.12 -28.39
C ALA A 820 7.63 26.06 -29.51
N PRO A 821 6.44 25.45 -29.64
CA PRO A 821 6.10 24.53 -30.73
C PRO A 821 6.40 25.11 -32.11
N VAL A 822 7.00 24.32 -33.00
CA VAL A 822 7.27 24.71 -34.39
C VAL A 822 6.37 23.90 -35.33
N PHE A 823 5.75 24.58 -36.29
CA PHE A 823 5.00 23.93 -37.36
C PHE A 823 5.94 23.52 -38.48
N GLU A 824 5.99 22.22 -38.77
CA GLU A 824 6.73 21.74 -39.93
C GLU A 824 5.95 22.00 -41.23
N PRO A 825 6.64 22.14 -42.38
CA PRO A 825 6.01 22.37 -43.69
C PRO A 825 5.01 21.29 -44.15
N GLY A 826 4.84 20.20 -43.40
CA GLY A 826 3.85 19.12 -43.64
C GLY A 826 2.60 19.17 -42.75
N GLY A 827 2.45 20.18 -41.89
CA GLY A 827 1.31 20.31 -40.98
C GLY A 827 1.46 19.54 -39.65
N SER A 828 2.57 18.83 -39.44
CA SER A 828 2.97 18.27 -38.14
C SER A 828 3.41 19.40 -37.19
N MET A 829 2.86 19.42 -35.98
CA MET A 829 3.25 20.34 -34.91
C MET A 829 4.25 19.64 -33.98
N GLN A 830 5.46 20.16 -33.87
CA GLN A 830 6.41 19.69 -32.86
C GLN A 830 6.05 20.29 -31.50
N GLN A 831 6.00 19.47 -30.45
CA GLN A 831 5.68 19.92 -29.09
C GLN A 831 6.76 20.86 -28.54
N GLY A 832 6.38 21.83 -27.71
CA GLY A 832 7.33 22.74 -27.06
C GLY A 832 8.16 22.03 -25.99
N MET A 833 9.44 22.38 -25.90
CA MET A 833 10.44 21.67 -25.09
C MET A 833 11.28 22.65 -24.25
N TYR A 834 11.75 22.19 -23.09
CA TYR A 834 12.69 22.91 -22.24
C TYR A 834 14.13 22.52 -22.56
N THR A 835 15.00 23.52 -22.57
CA THR A 835 16.42 23.36 -22.92
C THR A 835 17.30 24.10 -21.92
N PRO A 836 18.47 23.59 -21.51
CA PRO A 836 19.31 24.26 -20.52
C PRO A 836 19.72 25.66 -20.96
N LYS A 837 19.71 26.62 -20.02
CA LYS A 837 20.27 27.96 -20.22
C LYS A 837 21.77 27.91 -20.43
N ALA A 838 22.34 28.94 -21.07
CA ALA A 838 23.78 29.09 -21.25
C ALA A 838 24.56 29.02 -19.93
N GLU A 839 24.05 29.65 -18.87
CA GLU A 839 24.66 29.67 -17.53
C GLU A 839 24.78 28.27 -16.91
N VAL A 840 23.84 27.37 -17.23
CA VAL A 840 23.87 25.97 -16.74
C VAL A 840 25.07 25.23 -17.33
N TRP A 841 25.36 25.42 -18.62
CA TRP A 841 26.53 24.83 -19.25
C TRP A 841 27.85 25.38 -18.70
N ASP A 842 27.87 26.66 -18.31
CA ASP A 842 29.05 27.32 -17.76
C ASP A 842 29.37 26.95 -16.31
N HIS A 843 28.33 26.74 -15.49
CA HIS A 843 28.49 26.69 -14.03
C HIS A 843 27.96 25.42 -13.37
N GLU A 844 27.02 24.72 -14.01
CA GLU A 844 26.24 23.69 -13.33
C GLU A 844 26.33 22.30 -13.96
N PHE A 845 26.66 22.19 -15.24
CA PHE A 845 26.79 20.92 -15.95
C PHE A 845 27.82 20.01 -15.24
N ASP A 846 27.37 18.81 -14.88
CA ASP A 846 28.16 17.81 -14.15
C ASP A 846 28.08 16.46 -14.85
N PRO A 847 29.12 16.06 -15.61
CA PRO A 847 29.15 14.76 -16.27
C PRO A 847 29.00 13.58 -15.30
N VAL A 848 29.46 13.72 -14.05
CA VAL A 848 29.37 12.66 -13.04
C VAL A 848 27.92 12.38 -12.68
N MET A 849 27.10 13.43 -12.54
CA MET A 849 25.67 13.29 -12.27
C MET A 849 24.94 12.67 -13.48
N VAL A 850 25.33 13.02 -14.71
CA VAL A 850 24.77 12.40 -15.92
C VAL A 850 25.09 10.91 -15.97
N ILE A 851 26.36 10.53 -15.74
CA ILE A 851 26.80 9.12 -15.74
C ILE A 851 26.02 8.30 -14.70
N LEU A 852 25.75 8.87 -13.52
CA LEU A 852 24.98 8.21 -12.47
C LEU A 852 23.53 7.89 -12.89
N ARG A 853 22.94 8.65 -13.82
CA ARG A 853 21.51 8.60 -14.15
C ARG A 853 21.16 7.87 -15.44
N THR A 854 22.15 7.30 -16.13
CA THR A 854 21.89 6.56 -17.37
C THR A 854 22.81 5.35 -17.50
N VAL A 855 22.24 4.26 -18.01
CA VAL A 855 23.00 3.08 -18.44
C VAL A 855 23.46 3.18 -19.90
N TYR A 856 22.94 4.16 -20.64
CA TYR A 856 23.23 4.30 -22.06
C TYR A 856 24.39 5.27 -22.29
N ARG A 857 25.50 4.74 -22.81
CA ARG A 857 26.66 5.55 -23.23
C ARG A 857 26.29 6.68 -24.20
N ARG A 858 25.25 6.49 -25.02
CA ARG A 858 24.76 7.51 -25.96
C ARG A 858 24.23 8.77 -25.26
N ASP A 859 23.66 8.63 -24.06
CA ASP A 859 23.09 9.76 -23.33
C ASP A 859 24.20 10.61 -22.70
N VAL A 860 25.24 9.95 -22.17
CA VAL A 860 26.46 10.60 -21.71
C VAL A 860 27.15 11.33 -22.88
N GLN A 861 27.27 10.67 -24.04
CA GLN A 861 27.84 11.27 -25.23
C GLN A 861 27.02 12.47 -25.72
N SER A 862 25.69 12.35 -25.74
CA SER A 862 24.77 13.45 -26.10
C SER A 862 25.00 14.67 -25.21
N ALA A 863 25.08 14.49 -23.89
CA ALA A 863 25.34 15.59 -22.97
C ALA A 863 26.70 16.27 -23.25
N MET A 864 27.75 15.49 -23.51
CA MET A 864 29.08 16.00 -23.84
C MET A 864 29.15 16.69 -25.22
N ASP A 865 28.44 16.18 -26.22
CA ASP A 865 28.36 16.78 -27.55
C ASP A 865 27.64 18.13 -27.50
N ARG A 866 26.56 18.22 -26.72
CA ARG A 866 25.81 19.46 -26.49
C ARG A 866 26.64 20.50 -25.74
N TYR A 867 27.38 20.09 -24.72
CA TYR A 867 28.34 20.96 -24.04
C TYR A 867 29.43 21.46 -25.00
N THR A 868 29.98 20.57 -25.83
CA THR A 868 30.98 20.93 -26.85
C THR A 868 30.41 21.91 -27.89
N ALA A 869 29.18 21.71 -28.32
CA ALA A 869 28.48 22.62 -29.23
C ALA A 869 28.31 24.00 -28.60
N PHE A 870 27.92 24.08 -27.33
CA PHE A 870 27.83 25.33 -26.58
C PHE A 870 29.18 26.06 -26.51
N LEU A 871 30.28 25.36 -26.19
CA LEU A 871 31.61 25.98 -26.14
C LEU A 871 32.09 26.51 -27.50
N LYS A 872 31.77 25.80 -28.58
CA LYS A 872 32.07 26.24 -29.96
C LYS A 872 31.23 27.47 -30.34
N GLN A 873 29.94 27.46 -30.05
CA GLN A 873 29.03 28.57 -30.34
C GLN A 873 29.36 29.83 -29.53
N SER A 874 29.78 29.68 -28.28
CA SER A 874 30.22 30.78 -27.42
C SER A 874 31.65 31.26 -27.69
N GLY A 875 32.39 30.61 -28.61
CA GLY A 875 33.77 30.94 -28.93
C GLY A 875 34.77 30.66 -27.80
N LYS A 876 34.37 29.91 -26.76
CA LYS A 876 35.19 29.62 -25.58
C LYS A 876 36.22 28.53 -25.81
N PHE A 877 35.93 27.57 -26.70
CA PHE A 877 36.85 26.47 -26.99
C PHE A 877 36.70 25.94 -28.43
N PRO A 878 37.79 25.85 -29.22
CA PRO A 878 37.72 25.46 -30.63
C PRO A 878 37.77 23.94 -30.89
N GLY A 879 38.17 23.13 -29.88
CA GLY A 879 38.40 21.69 -30.03
C GLY A 879 37.37 20.79 -29.31
N ASN A 880 37.78 19.56 -29.01
CA ASN A 880 37.02 18.66 -28.12
C ASN A 880 37.46 18.94 -26.67
N PRO A 881 36.56 19.41 -25.80
CA PRO A 881 36.90 19.74 -24.42
C PRO A 881 37.08 18.48 -23.59
N TRP A 882 37.91 18.58 -22.54
CA TRP A 882 37.83 17.63 -21.43
C TRP A 882 36.49 17.77 -20.71
N PRO A 883 35.98 16.72 -20.05
CA PRO A 883 34.83 16.83 -19.16
C PRO A 883 35.03 17.99 -18.17
N PRO A 884 34.05 18.89 -18.00
CA PRO A 884 34.22 20.05 -17.13
C PRO A 884 34.38 19.63 -15.68
N TYR A 885 35.33 20.27 -15.00
CA TYR A 885 35.48 20.13 -13.56
C TYR A 885 34.51 21.07 -12.84
N LYS A 886 33.51 20.49 -12.17
CA LYS A 886 32.60 21.23 -11.30
C LYS A 886 33.17 21.31 -9.88
N LYS A 887 33.29 22.54 -9.35
CA LYS A 887 33.62 22.74 -7.94
C LYS A 887 32.53 22.09 -7.08
N ARG A 888 32.93 21.18 -6.20
CA ARG A 888 32.01 20.37 -5.39
C ARG A 888 31.54 21.15 -4.16
N THR A 889 30.30 20.91 -3.74
CA THR A 889 29.77 21.37 -2.45
C THR A 889 30.67 20.85 -1.33
N PRO A 890 30.95 21.66 -0.28
CA PRO A 890 31.75 21.21 0.85
C PRO A 890 31.22 19.90 1.44
N LEU A 891 32.13 18.99 1.74
CA LEU A 891 31.79 17.72 2.39
C LEU A 891 31.41 18.00 3.85
N HIS A 892 30.28 17.45 4.30
CA HIS A 892 29.88 17.60 5.69
C HIS A 892 30.95 17.00 6.63
N PRO A 893 31.31 17.67 7.75
CA PRO A 893 32.45 17.29 8.59
C PRO A 893 32.45 15.82 9.06
N SER A 894 31.27 15.24 9.32
CA SER A 894 31.12 13.85 9.75
C SER A 894 31.67 12.82 8.77
N TYR A 895 31.83 13.18 7.48
CA TYR A 895 32.27 12.28 6.42
C TYR A 895 33.67 12.59 5.89
N LYS A 896 34.42 13.49 6.54
CA LYS A 896 35.79 13.89 6.12
C LYS A 896 36.75 12.72 5.89
N GLY A 897 36.50 11.58 6.56
CA GLY A 897 37.27 10.35 6.40
C GLY A 897 37.28 9.82 4.96
N LEU A 898 36.26 10.14 4.15
CA LEU A 898 36.19 9.76 2.74
C LEU A 898 37.40 10.23 1.93
N MET A 899 37.97 11.39 2.28
CA MET A 899 39.15 11.94 1.59
C MET A 899 40.42 11.12 1.85
N ARG A 900 40.45 10.24 2.86
CA ARG A 900 41.59 9.35 3.14
C ARG A 900 41.85 8.37 2.01
N LEU A 901 40.83 8.01 1.22
CA LEU A 901 40.98 7.14 0.04
C LEU A 901 41.99 7.73 -0.96
N LEU A 902 42.01 9.05 -1.15
CA LEU A 902 42.94 9.74 -2.05
C LEU A 902 44.41 9.69 -1.59
N HIS A 903 44.64 9.27 -0.35
CA HIS A 903 45.94 9.28 0.31
C HIS A 903 46.40 7.88 0.74
N CYS A 904 45.69 6.81 0.37
CA CYS A 904 46.10 5.45 0.68
C CYS A 904 47.14 4.92 -0.32
N LYS A 905 47.92 3.94 0.13
CA LYS A 905 49.06 3.40 -0.63
C LYS A 905 48.57 2.65 -1.85
N THR A 906 47.51 1.86 -1.70
CA THR A 906 46.92 1.08 -2.80
C THR A 906 46.51 2.00 -3.94
N LEU A 907 45.77 3.08 -3.69
CA LEU A 907 45.36 3.99 -4.75
C LEU A 907 46.55 4.69 -5.43
N HIS A 908 47.58 5.08 -4.67
CA HIS A 908 48.80 5.68 -5.24
C HIS A 908 49.53 4.71 -6.15
N ILE A 909 49.65 3.44 -5.76
CA ILE A 909 50.23 2.38 -6.58
C ILE A 909 49.40 2.21 -7.87
N VAL A 910 48.08 2.13 -7.75
CA VAL A 910 47.19 2.01 -8.91
C VAL A 910 47.38 3.17 -9.88
N LEU A 911 47.30 4.40 -9.40
CA LEU A 911 47.47 5.59 -10.24
C LEU A 911 48.86 5.65 -10.88
N PHE A 912 49.90 5.31 -10.12
CA PHE A 912 51.27 5.24 -10.66
C PHE A 912 51.39 4.19 -11.77
N THR A 913 50.90 2.97 -11.54
CA THR A 913 50.93 1.90 -12.53
C THR A 913 50.17 2.28 -13.81
N LEU A 914 48.99 2.90 -13.67
CA LEU A 914 48.16 3.33 -14.80
C LEU A 914 48.76 4.50 -15.60
N LEU A 915 49.49 5.40 -14.95
CA LEU A 915 50.16 6.54 -15.62
C LEU A 915 51.53 6.16 -16.19
N TYR A 916 52.18 5.13 -15.63
CA TYR A 916 53.46 4.62 -16.11
C TYR A 916 53.30 3.77 -17.37
N LYS A 917 52.25 2.93 -17.41
CA LYS A 917 51.86 2.17 -18.61
C LYS A 917 51.29 3.11 -19.67
#